data_AF-A0A921JN08-F1
#
_entry.id   AF-A0A921JN08-F1
#
_cell.length_a   1.000
_cell.length_b   1.000
_cell.length_c   1.000
_cell.angle_alpha   90.00
_cell.angle_beta   90.00
_cell.angle_gamma   90.00
#
_symmetry.space_group_name_H-M   'P 1'
#
loop_
_entity.id
_entity.type
_entity.pdbx_description
1 polymer ?
#
loop_
_entity_poly.entity_id
_entity_poly.type
_entity_poly.pdbx_seq_one_letter_code
_entity_poly.pdbx_strand_id
1 'polypeptide(L)'
;MKRLEFLETKRTPRYSLRKFSVGMVSVLLGVTIFGINFTNHSVKAATESVEGSNSSANSRLQQTSAVGNTTAEQANTQKATSATEKVQQSSGSNNATANNSTEAATTSQSVPKTQGSADTDIKSSTAKSAAMNLVAIPSTDRNAAGTVAPFFYNLFSLGTGTQSAKENQDLANKTNLTSSDNYSSNIYKDKDGNYYKIVTINGHDYVYRTADIQANGTNILGTVKGTADDNKNNIHISKEDLGNGKTRWTVTFFPKMGLQNADSSTLHGLISAKFGIALTNDYQIVGNVDMKVKNKTDQTYIYYTFESGSSSAKRNTIQNPSPEVKFSFNPKTDVDKNTGLINSKTMPAYNNEYLQGPYYFTTATNAGKKNLWQTYFKYWGVESKANNNEYDGKPYVGTEHGLNFNNFKIVNENGVDGAKYGDPIIYDKLGDRLNSENGLANSESGVFSSDDFNQAMEFKSQGESTFNIFTDRSQHSSYVISFTTQHTDSDEVGLATGSKNQQFSGISANIYSDQNGYFNMYSRLYGEQRALDADGVPLKAENIIPNWDDAKAANKAIDDALVNKKGEINTATNIDQATKDNLIKEATDAAGAAKNAIGQATTVDEIKKAQDYGITNINNVKVPTSLEAAKQAATKVVEDAVDQQKALITKANNLSDKEKQALNNQVDEAAK
;
A
#
# COMPACT_ATOMS: atom_id res chain seq x y z
N MET A 1 97.37 -31.24 2.75
CA MET A 1 96.16 -31.49 3.55
C MET A 1 96.02 -30.38 4.58
N LYS A 2 94.93 -29.61 4.57
CA LYS A 2 94.47 -28.75 5.69
C LYS A 2 92.94 -28.69 5.67
N ARG A 3 92.31 -28.41 6.82
CA ARG A 3 90.85 -28.40 7.02
C ARG A 3 90.13 -27.52 6.01
N LEU A 4 88.93 -27.96 5.64
CA LEU A 4 87.78 -27.10 5.36
C LEU A 4 86.65 -27.56 6.29
N GLU A 5 86.00 -26.61 6.94
CA GLU A 5 84.88 -26.87 7.85
C GLU A 5 83.56 -26.67 7.09
N PHE A 6 82.49 -27.35 7.52
CA PHE A 6 81.15 -27.12 6.99
C PHE A 6 80.17 -26.90 8.13
N LEU A 7 79.31 -25.88 7.99
CA LEU A 7 78.51 -25.35 9.09
C LEU A 7 77.29 -26.22 9.37
N GLU A 8 77.11 -26.61 10.63
CA GLU A 8 75.87 -27.20 11.11
C GLU A 8 74.84 -26.08 11.37
N THR A 9 73.97 -25.82 10.38
CA THR A 9 73.00 -24.72 10.46
C THR A 9 71.88 -25.04 11.45
N LYS A 10 71.87 -24.37 12.61
CA LYS A 10 70.74 -24.38 13.56
C LYS A 10 69.43 -23.98 12.86
N ARG A 11 68.57 -24.96 12.56
CA ARG A 11 67.19 -24.69 12.10
C ARG A 11 66.30 -24.36 13.29
N THR A 12 66.04 -23.06 13.51
CA THR A 12 64.93 -22.63 14.36
C THR A 12 63.61 -23.17 13.82
N PRO A 13 62.75 -23.84 14.63
CA PRO A 13 61.44 -24.26 14.17
C PRO A 13 60.58 -23.03 13.81
N ARG A 14 59.86 -23.11 12.69
CA ARG A 14 58.82 -22.14 12.34
C ARG A 14 57.48 -22.86 12.29
N TYR A 15 56.59 -22.46 13.20
CA TYR A 15 55.21 -22.94 13.25
C TYR A 15 54.36 -22.11 12.28
N SER A 16 53.36 -22.73 11.65
CA SER A 16 52.38 -22.04 10.81
C SER A 16 50.98 -22.52 11.15
N LEU A 17 50.14 -21.63 11.68
CA LEU A 17 48.74 -21.90 11.98
C LEU A 17 47.89 -21.70 10.72
N ARG A 18 46.94 -22.61 10.45
CA ARG A 18 45.84 -22.36 9.53
C ARG A 18 44.53 -22.34 10.31
N LYS A 19 43.76 -21.27 10.12
CA LYS A 19 42.42 -21.09 10.69
C LYS A 19 41.39 -21.57 9.67
N PHE A 20 40.53 -22.50 10.05
CA PHE A 20 39.26 -22.72 9.36
C PHE A 20 38.14 -22.02 10.14
N SER A 21 37.06 -21.61 9.48
CA SER A 21 36.00 -20.80 10.11
C SER A 21 34.64 -21.20 9.57
N VAL A 22 33.73 -21.54 10.49
CA VAL A 22 32.33 -21.85 10.20
C VAL A 22 31.50 -21.13 11.27
N GLY A 23 30.90 -20.00 10.89
CA GLY A 23 30.27 -19.09 11.84
C GLY A 23 31.27 -18.47 12.83
N MET A 24 30.79 -18.19 14.05
CA MET A 24 31.55 -17.49 15.10
C MET A 24 32.61 -18.36 15.80
N VAL A 25 32.63 -19.69 15.57
CA VAL A 25 33.58 -20.61 16.21
C VAL A 25 34.80 -20.83 15.31
N SER A 26 35.99 -20.80 15.91
CA SER A 26 37.27 -20.99 15.23
C SER A 26 38.01 -22.17 15.87
N VAL A 27 38.25 -23.24 15.12
CA VAL A 27 38.92 -24.47 15.60
C VAL A 27 40.33 -24.58 15.01
N LEU A 28 41.27 -25.08 15.82
CA LEU A 28 42.69 -25.17 15.49
C LEU A 28 43.01 -26.51 14.80
N LEU A 29 43.14 -26.52 13.47
CA LEU A 29 43.30 -27.74 12.67
C LEU A 29 44.77 -28.16 12.46
N GLY A 30 45.52 -28.28 13.57
CA GLY A 30 46.82 -28.95 13.62
C GLY A 30 48.07 -28.07 13.47
N VAL A 31 49.23 -28.68 13.79
CA VAL A 31 50.56 -28.06 13.78
C VAL A 31 51.50 -28.88 12.88
N THR A 32 52.13 -28.24 11.89
CA THR A 32 53.10 -28.91 11.02
C THR A 32 54.46 -29.08 11.71
N ILE A 33 54.89 -30.32 11.90
CA ILE A 33 56.24 -30.67 12.39
C ILE A 33 56.97 -31.43 11.27
N PHE A 34 58.18 -30.98 10.94
CA PHE A 34 59.13 -31.62 10.01
C PHE A 34 58.58 -32.14 8.65
N GLY A 35 57.96 -31.25 7.86
CA GLY A 35 58.06 -31.29 6.40
C GLY A 35 57.37 -32.43 5.62
N ILE A 36 56.66 -33.35 6.27
CA ILE A 36 55.87 -34.39 5.60
C ILE A 36 54.41 -33.92 5.47
N ASN A 37 53.98 -33.64 4.24
CA ASN A 37 52.56 -33.40 3.92
C ASN A 37 51.82 -34.74 3.85
N PHE A 38 51.03 -35.08 4.88
CA PHE A 38 50.08 -36.19 4.82
C PHE A 38 48.74 -35.74 4.20
N THR A 39 48.78 -35.37 2.91
CA THR A 39 47.59 -34.95 2.17
C THR A 39 46.89 -36.14 1.51
N ASN A 40 45.89 -36.72 2.18
CA ASN A 40 44.73 -37.28 1.48
C ASN A 40 43.49 -37.43 2.38
N HIS A 41 42.33 -37.62 1.75
CA HIS A 41 40.97 -37.73 2.31
C HIS A 41 40.29 -36.39 2.66
N SER A 42 39.33 -36.00 1.82
CA SER A 42 38.36 -34.95 2.10
C SER A 42 37.21 -35.49 2.95
N VAL A 43 37.02 -34.95 4.16
CA VAL A 43 35.77 -35.17 4.92
C VAL A 43 34.66 -34.39 4.23
N LYS A 44 33.77 -35.10 3.53
CA LYS A 44 32.57 -34.53 2.93
C LYS A 44 31.52 -34.35 4.04
N ALA A 45 31.13 -33.11 4.33
CA ALA A 45 30.05 -32.85 5.28
C ALA A 45 28.74 -33.50 4.80
N ALA A 46 28.09 -34.28 5.68
CA ALA A 46 26.77 -34.83 5.41
C ALA A 46 25.72 -33.77 5.76
N THR A 47 25.10 -33.19 4.73
CA THR A 47 23.88 -32.40 4.89
C THR A 47 22.68 -33.35 4.96
N GLU A 48 22.32 -33.78 6.17
CA GLU A 48 21.03 -34.43 6.39
C GLU A 48 19.94 -33.36 6.57
N SER A 49 19.01 -33.34 5.63
CA SER A 49 17.78 -32.55 5.71
C SER A 49 16.82 -33.24 6.68
N VAL A 50 16.47 -32.57 7.78
CA VAL A 50 15.42 -33.05 8.68
C VAL A 50 14.07 -32.84 8.02
N GLU A 51 13.52 -33.88 7.40
CA GLU A 51 12.08 -33.97 7.15
C GLU A 51 11.35 -34.12 8.49
N GLY A 52 10.34 -33.29 8.72
CA GLY A 52 9.52 -33.36 9.92
C GLY A 52 8.60 -34.58 9.91
N SER A 53 8.44 -35.23 11.06
CA SER A 53 7.38 -36.23 11.26
C SER A 53 6.92 -36.25 12.72
N ASN A 54 5.63 -35.97 12.92
CA ASN A 54 4.99 -36.08 14.24
C ASN A 54 4.92 -37.54 14.67
N SER A 55 5.37 -37.84 15.90
CA SER A 55 5.13 -39.13 16.54
C SER A 55 3.87 -39.07 17.41
N SER A 56 2.79 -39.75 16.98
CA SER A 56 1.71 -40.18 17.87
C SER A 56 1.68 -41.70 17.91
N ALA A 57 1.85 -42.28 19.10
CA ALA A 57 2.05 -43.72 19.25
C ALA A 57 0.75 -44.53 19.08
N ASN A 58 0.89 -45.76 18.58
CA ASN A 58 0.47 -46.90 19.40
C ASN A 58 1.13 -48.22 19.00
N SER A 59 1.22 -49.15 19.95
CA SER A 59 1.85 -50.46 19.79
C SER A 59 0.84 -51.58 19.65
N ARG A 60 1.03 -52.51 18.70
CA ARG A 60 0.90 -53.96 18.98
C ARG A 60 1.43 -54.87 17.86
N LEU A 61 1.79 -56.08 18.30
CA LEU A 61 1.90 -57.34 17.57
C LEU A 61 0.74 -57.49 16.55
N GLN A 62 0.86 -58.21 15.43
CA GLN A 62 1.42 -59.57 15.30
C GLN A 62 1.75 -59.94 13.84
N GLN A 63 2.09 -61.21 13.57
CA GLN A 63 2.64 -61.70 12.29
C GLN A 63 1.65 -62.60 11.51
N THR A 64 1.83 -62.71 10.18
CA THR A 64 1.28 -63.74 9.25
C THR A 64 -0.23 -64.03 9.21
N SER A 65 -0.86 -63.82 8.04
CA SER A 65 -1.43 -64.87 7.16
C SER A 65 -2.31 -64.27 6.04
N ALA A 66 -2.66 -65.04 5.00
CA ALA A 66 -3.35 -64.55 3.80
C ALA A 66 -4.59 -65.43 3.42
N VAL A 67 -5.26 -65.04 2.32
CA VAL A 67 -6.32 -65.76 1.56
C VAL A 67 -7.79 -65.47 1.96
N GLY A 68 -8.67 -65.29 0.95
CA GLY A 68 -10.11 -64.93 1.04
C GLY A 68 -10.35 -63.50 0.54
N ASN A 69 -10.95 -63.17 -0.63
CA ASN A 69 -12.16 -63.68 -1.31
C ASN A 69 -13.43 -63.60 -0.42
N THR A 70 -14.59 -63.08 -0.86
CA THR A 70 -15.10 -62.85 -2.25
C THR A 70 -16.28 -61.85 -2.27
N THR A 71 -16.49 -61.11 -3.39
CA THR A 71 -17.77 -60.60 -4.02
C THR A 71 -18.88 -59.95 -3.14
N ALA A 72 -19.86 -59.15 -3.60
CA ALA A 72 -20.38 -58.68 -4.91
C ALA A 72 -21.13 -57.31 -4.69
N GLU A 73 -21.82 -56.62 -5.62
CA GLU A 73 -22.19 -56.83 -7.04
C GLU A 73 -22.62 -55.49 -7.73
N GLN A 74 -22.90 -55.52 -9.05
CA GLN A 74 -23.71 -54.56 -9.85
C GLN A 74 -23.07 -53.18 -10.16
N ALA A 75 -23.25 -52.54 -11.34
CA ALA A 75 -23.92 -52.86 -12.62
C ALA A 75 -23.54 -51.78 -13.69
N ASN A 76 -23.71 -51.90 -15.02
CA ASN A 76 -23.79 -53.03 -15.98
C ASN A 76 -23.78 -52.45 -17.45
N THR A 77 -23.63 -53.31 -18.47
CA THR A 77 -24.01 -53.13 -19.91
C THR A 77 -23.01 -52.50 -20.91
N GLN A 78 -22.57 -53.35 -21.85
CA GLN A 78 -22.25 -53.21 -23.29
C GLN A 78 -22.52 -51.82 -23.97
N LYS A 79 -21.83 -51.36 -25.04
CA LYS A 79 -21.41 -52.08 -26.28
C LYS A 79 -20.57 -51.18 -27.24
N ALA A 80 -19.53 -51.73 -27.89
CA ALA A 80 -18.90 -51.45 -29.23
C ALA A 80 -18.88 -50.03 -29.88
N THR A 81 -17.96 -49.61 -30.78
CA THR A 81 -16.92 -50.29 -31.59
C THR A 81 -15.80 -49.32 -32.04
N SER A 82 -14.72 -49.84 -32.64
CA SER A 82 -13.45 -49.17 -33.03
C SER A 82 -13.47 -48.34 -34.33
N ALA A 83 -12.48 -47.45 -34.51
CA ALA A 83 -11.80 -46.95 -35.75
C ALA A 83 -11.37 -45.46 -35.61
N THR A 84 -10.21 -44.95 -36.04
CA THR A 84 -8.92 -45.51 -36.53
C THR A 84 -7.79 -44.48 -36.28
N GLU A 85 -6.54 -44.92 -36.29
CA GLU A 85 -5.29 -44.13 -36.12
C GLU A 85 -5.16 -42.88 -37.04
N LYS A 86 -4.33 -41.88 -36.64
CA LYS A 86 -2.97 -41.73 -37.24
C LYS A 86 -2.04 -40.62 -36.68
N VAL A 87 -0.74 -40.96 -36.71
CA VAL A 87 0.46 -40.12 -36.99
C VAL A 87 0.98 -39.13 -35.92
N GLN A 88 2.15 -39.52 -35.38
CA GLN A 88 3.38 -38.76 -35.09
C GLN A 88 3.32 -37.25 -34.74
N GLN A 89 4.02 -36.91 -33.65
CA GLN A 89 5.20 -36.05 -33.76
C GLN A 89 6.29 -36.49 -32.77
N SER A 90 7.55 -36.14 -33.03
CA SER A 90 8.71 -36.73 -32.36
C SER A 90 9.79 -35.72 -32.01
N SER A 91 10.45 -35.94 -30.87
CA SER A 91 11.83 -35.51 -30.56
C SER A 91 12.19 -34.02 -30.69
N GLY A 92 12.18 -33.32 -29.55
CA GLY A 92 13.40 -33.28 -28.73
C GLY A 92 14.40 -32.11 -28.88
N SER A 93 14.87 -31.69 -27.70
CA SER A 93 16.20 -31.09 -27.42
C SER A 93 16.40 -29.57 -27.53
N ASN A 94 16.56 -28.96 -26.35
CA ASN A 94 17.55 -27.95 -25.96
C ASN A 94 17.64 -26.61 -26.72
N ASN A 95 17.27 -25.54 -26.00
CA ASN A 95 17.49 -24.14 -26.39
C ASN A 95 18.70 -23.56 -25.66
N ALA A 96 19.68 -23.06 -26.41
CA ALA A 96 20.68 -22.09 -25.94
C ALA A 96 21.22 -21.30 -27.13
N THR A 97 21.03 -19.98 -27.16
CA THR A 97 21.62 -19.09 -28.18
C THR A 97 21.83 -17.69 -27.60
N ALA A 98 23.07 -17.23 -27.62
CA ALA A 98 23.41 -15.82 -27.46
C ALA A 98 23.44 -15.14 -28.84
N ASN A 99 23.21 -13.83 -28.91
CA ASN A 99 23.49 -13.04 -30.11
C ASN A 99 23.88 -11.61 -29.75
N ASN A 100 24.60 -10.95 -30.65
CA ASN A 100 25.29 -9.67 -30.43
C ASN A 100 25.37 -8.87 -31.76
N SER A 101 25.87 -7.62 -31.71
CA SER A 101 25.99 -6.60 -32.79
C SER A 101 24.78 -5.62 -32.85
N THR A 102 24.90 -4.27 -32.93
CA THR A 102 25.84 -3.36 -33.64
C THR A 102 25.50 -3.24 -35.14
N GLU A 103 25.55 -2.08 -35.83
CA GLU A 103 25.97 -0.69 -35.48
C GLU A 103 24.73 0.28 -35.44
N ALA A 104 24.63 1.55 -35.87
CA ALA A 104 25.48 2.55 -36.56
C ALA A 104 25.14 4.00 -36.10
N ALA A 105 25.96 5.02 -36.44
CA ALA A 105 25.73 6.43 -36.08
C ALA A 105 26.33 7.46 -37.08
N THR A 106 25.80 8.69 -37.09
CA THR A 106 26.38 9.95 -37.68
C THR A 106 25.81 11.15 -36.87
N THR A 107 26.51 12.19 -36.39
CA THR A 107 27.49 13.20 -36.93
C THR A 107 26.88 14.19 -37.95
N SER A 108 27.09 15.52 -37.87
CA SER A 108 27.94 16.34 -36.98
C SER A 108 27.65 17.86 -37.01
N GLN A 109 28.08 18.59 -35.95
CA GLN A 109 28.51 20.02 -35.90
C GLN A 109 27.45 21.14 -36.16
N SER A 110 27.53 22.34 -35.56
CA SER A 110 28.70 23.25 -35.43
C SER A 110 28.57 24.32 -34.31
N VAL A 111 29.66 25.06 -34.01
CA VAL A 111 29.78 26.12 -32.96
C VAL A 111 30.83 27.18 -33.37
N PRO A 112 30.64 28.48 -33.08
CA PRO A 112 31.65 29.27 -32.32
C PRO A 112 31.00 30.21 -31.26
N LYS A 113 31.50 30.55 -30.06
CA LYS A 113 32.80 30.48 -29.30
C LYS A 113 33.51 31.84 -29.11
N THR A 114 33.47 32.38 -27.88
CA THR A 114 34.43 33.32 -27.22
C THR A 114 34.02 33.44 -25.73
N GLN A 115 34.86 33.06 -24.74
CA GLN A 115 35.75 33.92 -23.91
C GLN A 115 35.03 35.11 -23.24
N GLY A 116 34.98 35.29 -21.91
CA GLY A 116 35.52 34.56 -20.73
C GLY A 116 35.00 35.20 -19.42
N SER A 117 35.55 35.05 -18.20
CA SER A 117 36.65 34.22 -17.66
C SER A 117 36.67 34.27 -16.10
N ALA A 118 37.49 33.43 -15.44
CA ALA A 118 37.91 33.43 -14.01
C ALA A 118 36.88 33.26 -12.85
N ASP A 119 37.07 32.18 -12.08
CA ASP A 119 37.08 32.00 -10.60
C ASP A 119 36.06 32.73 -9.68
N THR A 120 35.56 32.16 -8.57
CA THR A 120 36.14 31.09 -7.70
C THR A 120 35.03 30.34 -6.93
N ASP A 121 35.25 29.04 -6.63
CA ASP A 121 34.59 28.19 -5.59
C ASP A 121 33.03 28.08 -5.56
N ILE A 122 32.36 27.04 -5.04
CA ILE A 122 32.74 25.91 -4.17
C ILE A 122 32.38 24.56 -4.84
N LYS A 123 33.10 23.50 -4.47
CA LYS A 123 32.97 22.12 -5.02
C LYS A 123 31.67 21.41 -4.60
N SER A 124 31.05 20.71 -5.55
CA SER A 124 30.18 19.55 -5.31
C SER A 124 30.44 18.51 -6.39
N SER A 125 30.68 17.25 -6.02
CA SER A 125 31.27 16.24 -6.92
C SER A 125 30.58 14.88 -6.91
N THR A 126 30.17 14.44 -8.10
CA THR A 126 30.15 13.03 -8.56
C THR A 126 29.39 11.97 -7.76
N ALA A 127 28.13 11.77 -8.15
CA ALA A 127 27.63 10.56 -8.85
C ALA A 127 27.75 9.12 -8.24
N LYS A 128 26.65 8.37 -8.45
CA LYS A 128 26.48 6.89 -8.47
C LYS A 128 26.42 6.09 -7.15
N SER A 129 25.17 5.84 -6.74
CA SER A 129 24.55 4.50 -6.66
C SER A 129 25.21 3.38 -5.84
N ALA A 130 24.72 3.17 -4.61
CA ALA A 130 24.53 1.85 -3.99
C ALA A 130 23.47 1.92 -2.87
N ALA A 131 22.76 0.81 -2.63
CA ALA A 131 21.87 0.51 -1.48
C ALA A 131 20.89 1.60 -0.99
N MET A 132 19.58 1.34 -1.12
CA MET A 132 18.57 2.03 -0.31
C MET A 132 18.71 1.60 1.16
N ASN A 133 18.89 2.57 2.06
CA ASN A 133 18.71 2.39 3.50
C ASN A 133 17.88 3.56 4.07
N LEU A 134 17.39 3.40 5.29
CA LEU A 134 16.19 4.07 5.79
C LEU A 134 16.39 5.55 6.19
N VAL A 135 15.51 6.41 5.66
CA VAL A 135 15.05 7.74 6.14
C VAL A 135 16.06 8.73 6.73
N ALA A 136 16.19 9.88 6.05
CA ALA A 136 16.36 11.19 6.70
C ALA A 136 15.77 12.30 5.81
N ILE A 137 14.94 13.18 6.37
CA ILE A 137 14.45 14.41 5.73
C ILE A 137 14.85 15.60 6.63
N PRO A 138 15.57 16.61 6.11
CA PRO A 138 15.89 17.82 6.88
C PRO A 138 14.66 18.73 6.97
N SER A 139 14.41 19.29 8.15
CA SER A 139 13.33 20.24 8.43
C SER A 139 13.83 21.70 8.45
N THR A 140 12.92 22.65 8.25
CA THR A 140 13.10 24.08 8.57
C THR A 140 11.78 24.69 9.01
N ASP A 141 11.69 25.02 10.30
CA ASP A 141 10.85 26.02 11.02
C ASP A 141 9.43 26.37 10.50
N ARG A 142 8.39 26.36 11.36
CA ARG A 142 8.36 27.12 12.63
C ARG A 142 7.41 26.58 13.71
N ASN A 143 7.84 26.81 14.96
CA ASN A 143 7.05 27.18 16.16
C ASN A 143 6.12 26.15 16.86
N ALA A 144 6.77 25.34 17.71
CA ALA A 144 6.50 25.29 19.17
C ALA A 144 5.13 24.81 19.73
N ALA A 145 5.04 23.50 19.97
CA ALA A 145 4.38 22.93 21.15
C ALA A 145 5.10 21.65 21.62
N GLY A 146 5.22 21.46 22.94
CA GLY A 146 5.59 20.23 23.66
C GLY A 146 6.53 19.19 23.00
N THR A 147 7.85 19.32 23.17
CA THR A 147 8.80 18.25 22.80
C THR A 147 8.75 17.07 23.79
N VAL A 148 8.04 16.02 23.42
CA VAL A 148 8.20 14.65 23.99
C VAL A 148 8.92 13.77 22.97
N ALA A 149 9.86 12.94 23.43
CA ALA A 149 10.78 12.20 22.55
C ALA A 149 10.08 11.05 21.81
N PRO A 150 10.34 10.84 20.49
CA PRO A 150 9.73 9.77 19.70
C PRO A 150 10.40 8.42 19.98
N PHE A 151 10.06 7.79 21.10
CA PHE A 151 10.68 6.54 21.56
C PHE A 151 9.71 5.34 21.71
N PHE A 152 8.44 5.47 21.28
CA PHE A 152 7.41 4.44 21.51
C PHE A 152 6.60 3.98 20.27
N TYR A 153 6.83 4.55 19.08
CA TYR A 153 6.14 4.12 17.84
C TYR A 153 7.11 3.50 16.82
N ASN A 154 7.46 2.23 17.04
CA ASN A 154 7.96 1.28 16.02
C ASN A 154 8.15 -0.13 16.63
N LEU A 155 7.05 -0.88 16.81
CA LEU A 155 7.13 -2.28 17.32
C LEU A 155 6.19 -3.28 16.62
N PHE A 156 5.30 -2.83 15.75
CA PHE A 156 4.42 -3.65 14.91
C PHE A 156 4.86 -3.66 13.44
N SER A 157 6.11 -4.07 13.19
CA SER A 157 6.52 -4.52 11.85
C SER A 157 7.64 -5.55 11.96
N LEU A 158 7.26 -6.83 11.84
CA LEU A 158 8.02 -7.94 11.25
C LEU A 158 7.27 -9.26 11.47
N GLY A 159 6.60 -9.75 10.42
CA GLY A 159 5.97 -11.08 10.37
C GLY A 159 4.51 -11.18 10.80
N THR A 160 3.89 -12.28 10.37
CA THR A 160 2.67 -12.97 10.88
C THR A 160 1.31 -12.28 10.84
N GLY A 161 1.22 -10.95 10.72
CA GLY A 161 -0.07 -10.24 10.63
C GLY A 161 -0.96 -10.62 9.42
N THR A 162 -0.47 -11.46 8.50
CA THR A 162 -1.04 -11.69 7.17
C THR A 162 -2.43 -12.31 7.15
N GLN A 163 -2.80 -13.18 8.11
CA GLN A 163 -4.16 -13.74 8.14
C GLN A 163 -5.16 -12.72 8.69
N SER A 164 -4.88 -12.14 9.87
CA SER A 164 -5.75 -11.13 10.50
C SER A 164 -5.95 -9.90 9.60
N ALA A 165 -4.87 -9.43 8.95
CA ALA A 165 -4.96 -8.34 7.97
C ALA A 165 -5.74 -8.72 6.71
N LYS A 166 -5.71 -9.99 6.28
CA LYS A 166 -6.49 -10.44 5.12
C LYS A 166 -7.97 -10.59 5.46
N GLU A 167 -8.27 -11.14 6.63
CA GLU A 167 -9.63 -11.19 7.18
C GLU A 167 -10.21 -9.78 7.35
N ASN A 168 -9.41 -8.82 7.84
CA ASN A 168 -9.81 -7.42 7.94
C ASN A 168 -9.95 -6.73 6.56
N GLN A 169 -9.07 -7.02 5.58
CA GLN A 169 -9.23 -6.55 4.19
C GLN A 169 -10.53 -7.08 3.56
N ASP A 170 -10.85 -8.36 3.75
CA ASP A 170 -12.04 -8.98 3.18
C ASP A 170 -13.31 -8.46 3.89
N LEU A 171 -13.22 -8.14 5.18
CA LEU A 171 -14.28 -7.46 5.92
C LEU A 171 -14.45 -5.99 5.50
N ALA A 172 -13.35 -5.26 5.25
CA ALA A 172 -13.36 -3.90 4.70
C ALA A 172 -14.07 -3.85 3.34
N ASN A 173 -13.70 -4.73 2.41
CA ASN A 173 -14.39 -4.86 1.12
C ASN A 173 -15.86 -5.27 1.26
N LYS A 174 -16.21 -6.12 2.22
CA LYS A 174 -17.59 -6.55 2.47
C LYS A 174 -18.47 -5.46 3.10
N THR A 175 -17.87 -4.53 3.84
CA THR A 175 -18.58 -3.46 4.58
C THR A 175 -18.50 -2.09 3.90
N ASN A 176 -17.52 -1.89 3.02
CA ASN A 176 -17.05 -0.64 2.41
C ASN A 176 -16.26 0.30 3.37
N LEU A 177 -15.84 -0.20 4.54
CA LEU A 177 -14.89 0.47 5.44
C LEU A 177 -13.44 0.39 4.90
N THR A 178 -12.46 0.95 5.60
CA THR A 178 -11.01 0.80 5.33
C THR A 178 -10.34 -0.16 6.32
N SER A 179 -9.42 -0.98 5.82
CA SER A 179 -8.50 -1.75 6.68
C SER A 179 -7.38 -0.85 7.23
N SER A 180 -6.96 -1.11 8.47
CA SER A 180 -5.96 -0.26 9.16
C SER A 180 -4.62 -0.18 8.43
N ASP A 181 -3.95 0.96 8.54
CA ASP A 181 -2.66 1.28 7.90
C ASP A 181 -1.43 0.52 8.44
N ASN A 182 -1.62 -0.31 9.46
CA ASN A 182 -0.58 -1.01 10.22
C ASN A 182 -0.80 -2.54 10.33
N TYR A 183 -1.64 -3.10 9.46
CA TYR A 183 -2.06 -4.51 9.43
C TYR A 183 -2.92 -5.01 10.62
N SER A 184 -3.38 -4.16 11.54
CA SER A 184 -4.33 -4.61 12.57
C SER A 184 -5.72 -4.94 11.99
N SER A 185 -6.50 -5.68 12.78
CA SER A 185 -7.97 -5.56 12.70
C SER A 185 -8.38 -4.20 13.27
N ASN A 186 -9.36 -3.56 12.64
CA ASN A 186 -9.99 -2.34 13.12
C ASN A 186 -11.51 -2.29 12.82
N ILE A 187 -12.08 -3.34 12.23
CA ILE A 187 -13.52 -3.41 11.91
C ILE A 187 -14.22 -4.36 12.87
N TYR A 188 -15.25 -3.85 13.54
CA TYR A 188 -16.00 -4.53 14.59
C TYR A 188 -17.49 -4.49 14.29
N LYS A 189 -18.26 -5.33 14.99
CA LYS A 189 -19.70 -5.49 14.78
C LYS A 189 -20.47 -5.19 16.07
N ASP A 190 -21.55 -4.42 15.97
CA ASP A 190 -22.44 -4.21 17.12
C ASP A 190 -23.39 -5.40 17.36
N LYS A 191 -24.15 -5.31 18.45
CA LYS A 191 -25.16 -6.29 18.86
C LYS A 191 -26.31 -6.46 17.84
N ASP A 192 -26.61 -5.43 17.05
CA ASP A 192 -27.77 -5.36 16.15
C ASP A 192 -27.41 -5.83 14.73
N GLY A 193 -26.11 -5.84 14.41
CA GLY A 193 -25.53 -6.44 13.22
C GLY A 193 -24.74 -5.50 12.32
N ASN A 194 -24.64 -4.21 12.68
CA ASN A 194 -23.96 -3.18 11.91
C ASN A 194 -22.43 -3.27 12.13
N TYR A 195 -21.65 -2.77 11.16
CA TYR A 195 -20.20 -2.75 11.25
C TYR A 195 -19.66 -1.32 11.38
N TYR A 196 -18.66 -1.15 12.24
CA TYR A 196 -17.97 0.10 12.50
C TYR A 196 -16.47 -0.12 12.38
N LYS A 197 -15.76 0.89 11.89
CA LYS A 197 -14.31 1.00 12.03
C LYS A 197 -14.02 1.68 13.36
N ILE A 198 -13.15 1.10 14.17
CA ILE A 198 -12.71 1.67 15.46
C ILE A 198 -11.21 1.93 15.36
N VAL A 199 -10.83 3.21 15.36
CA VAL A 199 -9.42 3.63 15.39
C VAL A 199 -9.04 3.96 16.83
N THR A 200 -7.95 3.38 17.35
CA THR A 200 -7.46 3.64 18.71
C THR A 200 -6.14 4.40 18.69
N ILE A 201 -6.16 5.66 19.14
CA ILE A 201 -4.97 6.53 19.18
C ILE A 201 -4.80 7.11 20.58
N ASN A 202 -3.60 6.99 21.14
CA ASN A 202 -3.25 7.43 22.50
C ASN A 202 -4.22 6.92 23.60
N GLY A 203 -4.84 5.75 23.38
CA GLY A 203 -5.81 5.12 24.28
C GLY A 203 -7.28 5.49 24.02
N HIS A 204 -7.53 6.57 23.27
CA HIS A 204 -8.87 7.03 22.88
C HIS A 204 -9.39 6.26 21.66
N ASP A 205 -10.66 5.87 21.68
CA ASP A 205 -11.33 5.15 20.59
C ASP A 205 -12.19 6.09 19.74
N TYR A 206 -12.04 6.00 18.43
CA TYR A 206 -12.71 6.81 17.43
C TYR A 206 -13.59 5.92 16.55
N VAL A 207 -14.90 6.02 16.72
CA VAL A 207 -15.90 5.22 16.01
C VAL A 207 -16.29 5.86 14.69
N TYR A 208 -16.12 5.11 13.60
CA TYR A 208 -16.54 5.47 12.25
C TYR A 208 -17.51 4.44 11.66
N ARG A 209 -18.39 4.90 10.78
CA ARG A 209 -19.26 4.05 9.95
C ARG A 209 -19.16 4.47 8.49
N THR A 210 -19.68 3.68 7.57
CA THR A 210 -19.68 4.03 6.15
C THR A 210 -20.52 5.28 5.84
N ALA A 211 -20.13 5.95 4.76
CA ALA A 211 -20.78 7.12 4.20
C ALA A 211 -21.02 6.90 2.70
N ASP A 212 -22.28 7.00 2.28
CA ASP A 212 -22.68 7.16 0.87
C ASP A 212 -23.71 8.29 0.83
N ILE A 213 -23.21 9.50 0.62
CA ILE A 213 -23.94 10.74 0.86
C ILE A 213 -24.25 11.39 -0.48
N GLN A 214 -25.50 11.78 -0.68
CA GLN A 214 -25.95 12.49 -1.88
C GLN A 214 -26.33 13.91 -1.49
N ALA A 215 -25.78 14.88 -2.22
CA ALA A 215 -26.03 16.30 -2.02
C ALA A 215 -26.21 17.00 -3.37
N ASN A 216 -27.06 18.01 -3.43
CA ASN A 216 -27.36 18.76 -4.67
C ASN A 216 -27.18 20.26 -4.49
N GLY A 217 -26.77 20.91 -5.57
CA GLY A 217 -26.72 22.36 -5.66
C GLY A 217 -28.09 23.02 -5.51
N THR A 218 -28.10 24.26 -5.04
CA THR A 218 -29.33 25.05 -4.92
C THR A 218 -29.46 26.14 -5.99
N ASN A 219 -30.69 26.57 -6.27
CA ASN A 219 -30.94 27.80 -7.02
C ASN A 219 -30.64 29.06 -6.18
N ILE A 220 -30.77 30.25 -6.79
CA ILE A 220 -30.58 31.54 -6.10
C ILE A 220 -31.50 31.78 -4.88
N LEU A 221 -32.56 30.97 -4.71
CA LEU A 221 -33.48 31.01 -3.57
C LEU A 221 -33.14 29.93 -2.51
N GLY A 222 -31.95 29.33 -2.56
CA GLY A 222 -31.52 28.29 -1.62
C GLY A 222 -32.30 26.97 -1.72
N THR A 223 -33.10 26.79 -2.79
CA THR A 223 -33.92 25.60 -3.06
C THR A 223 -33.11 24.55 -3.82
N VAL A 224 -33.09 23.33 -3.29
CA VAL A 224 -32.44 22.14 -3.88
C VAL A 224 -32.88 21.89 -5.33
N LYS A 225 -31.95 21.46 -6.19
CA LYS A 225 -32.24 20.99 -7.56
C LYS A 225 -31.93 19.51 -7.73
N GLY A 226 -32.96 18.71 -8.04
CA GLY A 226 -32.84 17.25 -8.18
C GLY A 226 -32.90 16.49 -6.86
N THR A 227 -32.80 15.16 -6.96
CA THR A 227 -33.02 14.16 -5.91
C THR A 227 -31.75 13.37 -5.58
N ALA A 228 -31.81 12.48 -4.57
CA ALA A 228 -30.74 11.53 -4.28
C ALA A 228 -30.54 10.48 -5.39
N ASP A 229 -31.59 10.16 -6.17
CA ASP A 229 -31.49 9.18 -7.25
C ASP A 229 -30.98 9.79 -8.56
N ASP A 230 -31.18 11.09 -8.77
CA ASP A 230 -30.49 11.84 -9.84
C ASP A 230 -28.97 11.78 -9.66
N ASN A 231 -28.48 11.89 -8.43
CA ASN A 231 -27.05 11.69 -8.12
C ASN A 231 -26.59 10.30 -8.52
N LYS A 232 -27.31 9.25 -8.09
CA LYS A 232 -26.95 7.86 -8.38
C LYS A 232 -26.99 7.56 -9.87
N ASN A 233 -27.95 8.11 -10.62
CA ASN A 233 -28.04 7.97 -12.08
C ASN A 233 -26.84 8.57 -12.83
N ASN A 234 -26.17 9.59 -12.27
CA ASN A 234 -25.13 10.36 -12.94
C ASN A 234 -23.72 10.16 -12.34
N ILE A 235 -23.60 9.64 -11.12
CA ILE A 235 -22.34 9.41 -10.39
C ILE A 235 -22.34 8.04 -9.69
N HIS A 236 -21.60 7.08 -10.26
CA HIS A 236 -21.26 5.83 -9.56
C HIS A 236 -19.88 5.96 -8.91
N ILE A 237 -19.76 5.52 -7.66
CA ILE A 237 -18.47 5.34 -6.96
C ILE A 237 -18.40 3.88 -6.51
N SER A 238 -17.22 3.26 -6.61
CA SER A 238 -16.88 2.03 -5.90
C SER A 238 -15.48 2.11 -5.29
N LYS A 239 -15.31 1.35 -4.21
CA LYS A 239 -14.12 1.27 -3.35
C LYS A 239 -13.68 -0.20 -3.29
N GLU A 240 -12.39 -0.46 -3.44
CA GLU A 240 -11.76 -1.77 -3.25
C GLU A 240 -10.62 -1.59 -2.24
N ASP A 241 -10.71 -2.24 -1.08
CA ASP A 241 -9.64 -2.20 -0.08
C ASP A 241 -8.54 -3.20 -0.48
N LEU A 242 -7.32 -2.70 -0.62
CA LEU A 242 -6.13 -3.43 -1.05
C LEU A 242 -5.25 -3.89 0.13
N GLY A 243 -5.74 -3.72 1.37
CA GLY A 243 -5.01 -4.00 2.60
C GLY A 243 -4.08 -2.85 3.01
N ASN A 244 -3.85 -2.72 4.32
CA ASN A 244 -2.91 -1.77 4.91
C ASN A 244 -3.20 -0.31 4.53
N GLY A 245 -4.46 0.13 4.69
CA GLY A 245 -4.91 1.48 4.29
C GLY A 245 -4.83 1.77 2.79
N LYS A 246 -4.50 0.81 1.92
CA LYS A 246 -4.50 1.06 0.47
C LYS A 246 -5.88 0.83 -0.10
N THR A 247 -6.31 1.73 -0.98
CA THR A 247 -7.65 1.68 -1.56
C THR A 247 -7.58 1.98 -3.05
N ARG A 248 -8.22 1.15 -3.88
CA ARG A 248 -8.51 1.49 -5.27
C ARG A 248 -9.90 2.10 -5.34
N TRP A 249 -9.96 3.29 -5.93
CA TRP A 249 -11.20 3.99 -6.22
C TRP A 249 -11.57 3.80 -7.68
N THR A 250 -12.86 3.70 -7.97
CA THR A 250 -13.40 3.86 -9.34
C THR A 250 -14.60 4.79 -9.29
N VAL A 251 -14.55 5.87 -10.06
CA VAL A 251 -15.64 6.84 -10.19
C VAL A 251 -16.09 6.88 -11.64
N THR A 252 -17.37 6.63 -11.89
CA THR A 252 -17.99 6.75 -13.22
C THR A 252 -18.93 7.93 -13.24
N PHE A 253 -18.54 8.98 -13.96
CA PHE A 253 -19.43 10.08 -14.31
C PHE A 253 -20.22 9.75 -15.58
N PHE A 254 -21.49 10.18 -15.60
CA PHE A 254 -22.42 10.02 -16.71
C PHE A 254 -22.49 8.56 -17.22
N PRO A 255 -22.79 7.56 -16.38
CA PRO A 255 -22.70 6.13 -16.74
C PRO A 255 -23.59 5.74 -17.94
N LYS A 256 -24.64 6.54 -18.22
CA LYS A 256 -25.55 6.39 -19.38
C LYS A 256 -25.09 7.15 -20.64
N MET A 257 -23.85 7.67 -20.66
CA MET A 257 -23.28 8.51 -21.72
C MET A 257 -24.05 9.83 -21.93
N GLY A 258 -24.36 10.50 -20.83
CA GLY A 258 -25.09 11.78 -20.78
C GLY A 258 -25.67 12.03 -19.39
N LEU A 259 -26.38 13.16 -19.26
CA LEU A 259 -27.16 13.56 -18.09
C LEU A 259 -28.59 13.00 -18.18
N GLN A 260 -29.06 12.34 -17.12
CA GLN A 260 -30.43 11.83 -17.02
C GLN A 260 -30.95 11.83 -15.58
N ASN A 261 -32.11 12.45 -15.37
CA ASN A 261 -32.84 12.40 -14.10
C ASN A 261 -33.43 10.99 -13.85
N ALA A 262 -33.70 10.64 -12.60
CA ALA A 262 -34.20 9.32 -12.19
C ALA A 262 -35.61 9.00 -12.70
N ASP A 263 -36.46 10.02 -12.80
CA ASP A 263 -37.83 9.95 -13.31
C ASP A 263 -37.95 10.07 -14.85
N SER A 264 -36.85 10.41 -15.53
CA SER A 264 -36.84 10.76 -16.95
C SER A 264 -36.22 9.67 -17.82
N SER A 265 -36.93 9.31 -18.89
CA SER A 265 -36.38 8.52 -20.00
C SER A 265 -35.48 9.34 -20.93
N THR A 266 -35.46 10.67 -20.82
CA THR A 266 -34.67 11.56 -21.68
C THR A 266 -33.21 11.54 -21.25
N LEU A 267 -32.29 11.45 -22.22
CA LEU A 267 -30.85 11.53 -22.03
C LEU A 267 -30.33 12.78 -22.72
N HIS A 268 -29.76 13.71 -21.97
CA HIS A 268 -29.14 14.92 -22.49
C HIS A 268 -27.65 14.67 -22.70
N GLY A 269 -27.11 14.90 -23.89
CA GLY A 269 -25.67 14.83 -24.11
C GLY A 269 -24.92 15.96 -23.38
N LEU A 270 -23.61 15.83 -23.23
CA LEU A 270 -22.82 16.73 -22.40
C LEU A 270 -22.44 17.99 -23.18
N ILE A 271 -22.58 19.16 -22.56
CA ILE A 271 -22.35 20.47 -23.19
C ILE A 271 -21.38 21.24 -22.31
N SER A 272 -20.08 21.03 -22.52
CA SER A 272 -19.03 21.61 -21.66
C SER A 272 -19.22 21.32 -20.15
N ALA A 273 -19.79 20.15 -19.84
CA ALA A 273 -20.15 19.73 -18.50
C ALA A 273 -18.90 19.52 -17.64
N LYS A 274 -18.84 20.17 -16.48
CA LYS A 274 -17.74 20.05 -15.52
C LYS A 274 -17.99 18.88 -14.59
N PHE A 275 -16.94 18.16 -14.26
CA PHE A 275 -16.97 17.09 -13.27
C PHE A 275 -15.59 16.95 -12.60
N GLY A 276 -15.57 16.59 -11.31
CA GLY A 276 -14.33 16.50 -10.56
C GLY A 276 -14.42 15.64 -9.33
N ILE A 277 -13.27 15.23 -8.81
CA ILE A 277 -13.14 14.41 -7.61
C ILE A 277 -12.18 15.12 -6.66
N ALA A 278 -12.60 15.39 -5.43
CA ALA A 278 -11.73 15.80 -4.34
C ALA A 278 -11.58 14.67 -3.31
N LEU A 279 -10.38 14.55 -2.73
CA LEU A 279 -10.04 13.55 -1.73
C LEU A 279 -9.76 14.23 -0.40
N THR A 280 -10.11 13.56 0.70
CA THR A 280 -9.79 14.06 2.03
C THR A 280 -8.30 13.89 2.38
N ASN A 281 -7.82 14.60 3.39
CA ASN A 281 -6.40 14.85 3.63
C ASN A 281 -5.59 13.57 3.87
N ASP A 282 -6.22 12.64 4.59
CA ASP A 282 -5.78 11.31 4.98
C ASP A 282 -5.59 10.35 3.79
N TYR A 283 -6.30 10.57 2.69
CA TYR A 283 -6.10 9.84 1.43
C TYR A 283 -5.03 10.54 0.59
N GLN A 284 -4.03 9.80 0.10
CA GLN A 284 -2.94 10.32 -0.75
C GLN A 284 -2.75 9.44 -1.99
N ILE A 285 -2.76 10.02 -3.20
CA ILE A 285 -2.63 9.25 -4.45
C ILE A 285 -1.19 8.70 -4.59
N VAL A 286 -1.05 7.38 -4.67
CA VAL A 286 0.24 6.67 -4.69
C VAL A 286 0.67 6.17 -6.07
N GLY A 287 -0.19 6.29 -7.08
CA GLY A 287 0.07 5.83 -8.45
C GLY A 287 -0.37 6.83 -9.52
N ASN A 288 -0.64 6.31 -10.73
CA ASN A 288 -1.31 7.08 -11.78
C ASN A 288 -2.81 7.24 -11.47
N VAL A 289 -3.41 8.24 -12.10
CA VAL A 289 -4.85 8.37 -12.28
C VAL A 289 -5.16 7.99 -13.73
N ASP A 290 -5.86 6.88 -13.91
CA ASP A 290 -6.29 6.38 -15.21
C ASP A 290 -7.74 6.81 -15.49
N MET A 291 -8.04 7.23 -16.71
CA MET A 291 -9.39 7.55 -17.16
C MET A 291 -9.71 6.82 -18.46
N LYS A 292 -10.84 6.12 -18.48
CA LYS A 292 -11.44 5.49 -19.66
C LYS A 292 -12.66 6.31 -20.08
N VAL A 293 -12.57 6.98 -21.22
CA VAL A 293 -13.71 7.65 -21.86
C VAL A 293 -14.40 6.64 -22.77
N LYS A 294 -15.67 6.33 -22.50
CA LYS A 294 -16.54 5.55 -23.38
C LYS A 294 -17.41 6.52 -24.17
N ASN A 295 -17.56 6.33 -25.47
CA ASN A 295 -18.32 7.21 -26.34
C ASN A 295 -19.42 6.45 -27.07
N LYS A 296 -20.58 7.09 -27.27
CA LYS A 296 -21.51 6.67 -28.32
C LYS A 296 -20.82 6.77 -29.68
N THR A 297 -20.92 5.77 -30.56
CA THR A 297 -20.15 5.72 -31.82
C THR A 297 -20.88 6.29 -33.04
N ASP A 298 -22.21 6.41 -32.98
CA ASP A 298 -23.09 6.97 -34.00
C ASP A 298 -23.46 8.43 -33.68
N GLN A 299 -22.47 9.27 -33.38
CA GLN A 299 -22.66 10.67 -33.03
C GLN A 299 -21.66 11.61 -33.73
N THR A 300 -21.97 12.90 -33.69
CA THR A 300 -21.09 13.98 -34.16
C THR A 300 -21.16 15.13 -33.17
N TYR A 301 -20.03 15.57 -32.60
CA TYR A 301 -20.01 16.62 -31.58
C TYR A 301 -18.93 17.67 -31.81
N ILE A 302 -19.09 18.85 -31.21
CA ILE A 302 -18.06 19.91 -31.22
C ILE A 302 -17.03 19.63 -30.15
N TYR A 303 -15.75 19.71 -30.52
CA TYR A 303 -14.66 19.82 -29.57
C TYR A 303 -13.90 21.14 -29.75
N TYR A 304 -13.41 21.67 -28.63
CA TYR A 304 -12.71 22.95 -28.55
C TYR A 304 -11.20 22.72 -28.50
N THR A 305 -10.48 23.36 -29.40
CA THR A 305 -9.01 23.41 -29.43
C THR A 305 -8.51 24.77 -28.97
N PHE A 306 -7.40 24.79 -28.23
CA PHE A 306 -6.87 25.98 -27.57
C PHE A 306 -5.39 26.14 -27.91
N GLU A 307 -4.98 27.35 -28.29
CA GLU A 307 -3.57 27.68 -28.47
C GLU A 307 -2.93 27.96 -27.11
N SER A 308 -1.63 27.66 -26.95
CA SER A 308 -0.95 27.80 -25.67
C SER A 308 -0.97 29.26 -25.19
N GLY A 309 -1.50 29.49 -23.98
CA GLY A 309 -1.70 30.84 -23.42
C GLY A 309 -2.92 31.59 -23.95
N SER A 310 -3.74 31.02 -24.84
CA SER A 310 -4.97 31.63 -25.35
C SER A 310 -6.22 31.03 -24.68
N SER A 311 -7.15 31.91 -24.29
CA SER A 311 -8.51 31.53 -23.86
C SER A 311 -9.51 31.44 -25.01
N SER A 312 -9.11 31.78 -26.24
CA SER A 312 -9.97 31.71 -27.42
C SER A 312 -9.94 30.30 -28.01
N ALA A 313 -11.12 29.67 -28.09
CA ALA A 313 -11.27 28.34 -28.64
C ALA A 313 -11.49 28.36 -30.16
N LYS A 314 -10.86 27.42 -30.87
CA LYS A 314 -11.27 27.04 -32.23
C LYS A 314 -12.19 25.81 -32.14
N ARG A 315 -13.40 25.92 -32.69
CA ARG A 315 -14.39 24.82 -32.77
C ARG A 315 -14.03 23.89 -33.91
N ASN A 316 -13.89 22.61 -33.59
CA ASN A 316 -13.73 21.52 -34.55
C ASN A 316 -14.86 20.50 -34.35
N THR A 317 -15.07 19.62 -35.32
CA THR A 317 -16.11 18.59 -35.27
C THR A 317 -15.45 17.22 -35.29
N ILE A 318 -15.82 16.35 -34.36
CA ILE A 318 -15.50 14.91 -34.43
C ILE A 318 -16.77 14.15 -34.82
N GLN A 319 -16.63 13.26 -35.81
CA GLN A 319 -17.70 12.38 -36.30
C GLN A 319 -17.29 10.94 -36.02
N ASN A 320 -18.25 10.12 -35.55
CA ASN A 320 -18.07 8.71 -35.24
C ASN A 320 -16.84 8.44 -34.33
N PRO A 321 -16.81 9.02 -33.11
CA PRO A 321 -15.66 8.93 -32.21
C PRO A 321 -15.35 7.48 -31.81
N SER A 322 -14.09 7.19 -31.49
CA SER A 322 -13.68 5.87 -30.96
C SER A 322 -14.57 5.43 -29.79
N PRO A 323 -15.09 4.18 -29.77
CA PRO A 323 -15.97 3.69 -28.70
C PRO A 323 -15.33 3.75 -27.30
N GLU A 324 -14.00 3.60 -27.23
CA GLU A 324 -13.23 3.77 -26.01
C GLU A 324 -11.93 4.54 -26.31
N VAL A 325 -11.57 5.46 -25.41
CA VAL A 325 -10.26 6.11 -25.36
C VAL A 325 -9.73 6.01 -23.92
N LYS A 326 -8.41 5.82 -23.79
CA LYS A 326 -7.73 5.67 -22.50
C LYS A 326 -6.73 6.80 -22.31
N PHE A 327 -6.83 7.44 -21.16
CA PHE A 327 -5.96 8.48 -20.66
C PHE A 327 -5.35 8.03 -19.33
N SER A 328 -4.16 8.52 -19.02
CA SER A 328 -3.45 8.28 -17.78
C SER A 328 -2.57 9.49 -17.48
N PHE A 329 -2.53 9.92 -16.22
CA PHE A 329 -1.55 10.91 -15.77
C PHE A 329 -0.99 10.53 -14.40
N ASN A 330 0.27 10.86 -14.15
CA ASN A 330 0.86 10.76 -12.83
C ASN A 330 0.88 12.14 -12.14
N PRO A 331 0.22 12.29 -10.97
CA PRO A 331 0.18 13.57 -10.23
C PRO A 331 1.54 14.20 -9.89
N LYS A 332 2.65 13.43 -9.94
CA LYS A 332 4.00 13.88 -9.56
C LYS A 332 4.89 14.24 -10.76
N THR A 333 4.52 13.87 -11.99
CA THR A 333 5.34 14.15 -13.20
C THR A 333 4.59 14.86 -14.31
N ASP A 334 3.26 14.69 -14.39
CA ASP A 334 2.47 15.10 -15.55
C ASP A 334 1.59 16.34 -15.28
N VAL A 335 1.73 16.92 -14.08
CA VAL A 335 1.00 18.10 -13.61
C VAL A 335 1.98 19.25 -13.43
N ASP A 336 1.70 20.43 -13.99
CA ASP A 336 2.47 21.62 -13.65
C ASP A 336 2.18 22.03 -12.20
N LYS A 337 3.19 21.91 -11.33
CA LYS A 337 3.11 22.16 -9.88
C LYS A 337 2.61 23.54 -9.46
N ASN A 338 2.55 24.51 -10.38
CA ASN A 338 2.20 25.90 -10.09
C ASN A 338 0.76 26.20 -10.50
N THR A 339 0.42 25.87 -11.76
CA THR A 339 -0.89 26.10 -12.38
C THR A 339 -1.87 24.94 -12.20
N GLY A 340 -1.41 23.76 -11.75
CA GLY A 340 -2.21 22.55 -11.61
C GLY A 340 -2.63 21.90 -12.94
N LEU A 341 -2.14 22.38 -14.09
CA LEU A 341 -2.55 21.87 -15.40
C LEU A 341 -2.00 20.46 -15.63
N ILE A 342 -2.88 19.49 -15.92
CA ILE A 342 -2.49 18.13 -16.34
C ILE A 342 -2.14 18.17 -17.83
N ASN A 343 -0.94 17.71 -18.19
CA ASN A 343 -0.49 17.63 -19.57
C ASN A 343 0.40 16.39 -19.81
N SER A 344 -0.21 15.20 -19.75
CA SER A 344 0.49 13.93 -19.99
C SER A 344 0.54 13.59 -21.48
N LYS A 345 1.38 12.60 -21.85
CA LYS A 345 1.45 12.06 -23.22
C LYS A 345 0.10 11.50 -23.73
N THR A 346 -0.79 11.07 -22.84
CA THR A 346 -2.10 10.51 -23.21
C THR A 346 -3.26 11.45 -22.87
N MET A 347 -3.11 12.27 -21.82
CA MET A 347 -4.05 13.31 -21.43
C MET A 347 -3.42 14.70 -21.68
N PRO A 348 -3.31 15.15 -22.94
CA PRO A 348 -2.77 16.46 -23.24
C PRO A 348 -3.74 17.56 -22.80
N ALA A 349 -3.19 18.67 -22.31
CA ALA A 349 -3.94 19.86 -21.91
C ALA A 349 -4.64 20.57 -23.08
N TYR A 350 -4.04 20.47 -24.27
CA TYR A 350 -4.43 21.16 -25.48
C TYR A 350 -4.79 20.15 -26.57
N ASN A 351 -5.78 20.49 -27.40
CA ASN A 351 -6.21 19.70 -28.56
C ASN A 351 -6.69 18.27 -28.24
N ASN A 352 -7.20 18.06 -27.02
CA ASN A 352 -7.84 16.80 -26.63
C ASN A 352 -9.28 16.76 -27.17
N GLU A 353 -9.58 15.82 -28.06
CA GLU A 353 -10.89 15.71 -28.72
C GLU A 353 -12.03 15.30 -27.77
N TYR A 354 -11.71 14.84 -26.56
CA TYR A 354 -12.66 14.25 -25.60
C TYR A 354 -12.81 15.07 -24.31
N LEU A 355 -11.82 15.87 -23.95
CA LEU A 355 -11.80 16.72 -22.74
C LEU A 355 -11.37 18.15 -23.08
N GLN A 356 -11.94 19.12 -22.39
CA GLN A 356 -11.33 20.44 -22.24
C GLN A 356 -10.30 20.41 -21.09
N GLY A 357 -9.38 21.38 -21.08
CA GLY A 357 -8.15 21.39 -20.27
C GLY A 357 -8.31 20.83 -18.85
N PRO A 358 -7.71 19.67 -18.52
CA PRO A 358 -7.87 19.00 -17.23
C PRO A 358 -6.87 19.51 -16.18
N TYR A 359 -7.29 19.55 -14.91
CA TYR A 359 -6.49 20.07 -13.80
C TYR A 359 -6.40 19.09 -12.64
N TYR A 360 -5.30 19.16 -11.89
CA TYR A 360 -5.12 18.57 -10.57
C TYR A 360 -4.49 19.61 -9.64
N PHE A 361 -5.24 20.05 -8.65
CA PHE A 361 -4.81 21.03 -7.66
C PHE A 361 -4.50 20.37 -6.33
N THR A 362 -3.55 20.96 -5.59
CA THR A 362 -3.29 20.60 -4.19
C THR A 362 -3.09 21.84 -3.33
N THR A 363 -3.36 21.75 -2.03
CA THR A 363 -3.19 22.87 -1.08
C THR A 363 -1.72 23.12 -0.68
N ALA A 364 -0.78 22.33 -1.22
CA ALA A 364 0.66 22.40 -0.96
C ALA A 364 1.33 23.71 -1.43
N THR A 365 0.69 24.48 -2.31
CA THR A 365 1.10 25.85 -2.67
C THR A 365 -0.06 26.81 -2.47
N ASN A 366 0.23 28.10 -2.23
CA ASN A 366 -0.83 29.11 -2.06
C ASN A 366 -1.67 29.27 -3.34
N ALA A 367 -1.06 29.14 -4.53
CA ALA A 367 -1.77 29.16 -5.79
C ALA A 367 -2.65 27.91 -5.97
N GLY A 368 -2.12 26.72 -5.71
CA GLY A 368 -2.87 25.47 -5.77
C GLY A 368 -4.06 25.45 -4.78
N LYS A 369 -3.86 25.95 -3.56
CA LYS A 369 -4.89 26.11 -2.53
C LYS A 369 -6.04 27.02 -2.97
N LYS A 370 -5.71 28.21 -3.51
CA LYS A 370 -6.71 29.15 -4.03
C LYS A 370 -7.40 28.62 -5.30
N ASN A 371 -6.65 27.99 -6.21
CA ASN A 371 -7.20 27.35 -7.40
C ASN A 371 -8.25 26.29 -6.98
N LEU A 372 -7.84 25.29 -6.19
CA LEU A 372 -8.71 24.22 -5.67
C LEU A 372 -9.97 24.78 -5.00
N TRP A 373 -9.83 25.77 -4.13
CA TRP A 373 -10.98 26.41 -3.49
C TRP A 373 -11.89 27.11 -4.52
N GLN A 374 -11.33 27.92 -5.43
CA GLN A 374 -12.14 28.74 -6.33
C GLN A 374 -12.78 27.96 -7.48
N THR A 375 -12.27 26.77 -7.82
CA THR A 375 -12.85 25.89 -8.83
C THR A 375 -13.74 24.80 -8.21
N TYR A 376 -13.29 24.11 -7.16
CA TYR A 376 -14.06 23.02 -6.56
C TYR A 376 -15.20 23.53 -5.65
N PHE A 377 -14.86 24.44 -4.73
CA PHE A 377 -15.73 24.83 -3.60
C PHE A 377 -16.55 26.09 -3.86
N LYS A 378 -15.90 27.20 -4.20
CA LYS A 378 -16.51 28.54 -4.23
C LYS A 378 -17.74 28.61 -5.14
N TYR A 379 -18.84 29.14 -4.59
CA TYR A 379 -19.99 29.55 -5.39
C TYR A 379 -19.75 30.92 -6.04
N TRP A 380 -19.88 30.99 -7.37
CA TRP A 380 -19.71 32.23 -8.13
C TRP A 380 -21.01 33.02 -8.36
N GLY A 381 -22.17 32.49 -7.96
CA GLY A 381 -23.46 33.04 -8.41
C GLY A 381 -23.80 32.60 -9.84
N VAL A 382 -24.81 33.24 -10.43
CA VAL A 382 -25.24 32.98 -11.83
C VAL A 382 -24.60 33.94 -12.85
N GLU A 383 -24.03 35.06 -12.40
CA GLU A 383 -23.52 36.13 -13.27
C GLU A 383 -22.00 36.33 -13.23
N SER A 384 -21.31 35.87 -12.16
CA SER A 384 -19.85 35.89 -12.13
C SER A 384 -19.27 34.65 -12.79
N LYS A 385 -18.29 34.85 -13.69
CA LYS A 385 -17.50 33.77 -14.27
C LYS A 385 -16.41 33.36 -13.29
N ALA A 386 -16.04 32.09 -13.28
CA ALA A 386 -14.94 31.63 -12.44
C ALA A 386 -13.61 32.30 -12.86
N ASN A 387 -12.84 32.74 -11.87
CA ASN A 387 -11.61 33.51 -12.05
C ASN A 387 -10.54 32.80 -12.89
N ASN A 388 -9.54 33.59 -13.27
CA ASN A 388 -8.28 33.12 -13.82
C ASN A 388 -7.47 32.31 -12.78
N ASN A 389 -6.54 31.49 -13.26
CA ASN A 389 -5.59 30.73 -12.45
C ASN A 389 -4.76 31.68 -11.57
N GLU A 390 -4.68 31.40 -10.27
CA GLU A 390 -4.01 32.26 -9.29
C GLU A 390 -2.49 32.40 -9.56
N TYR A 391 -1.84 31.41 -10.21
CA TYR A 391 -0.38 31.45 -10.38
C TYR A 391 0.08 32.38 -11.49
N ASP A 392 -0.52 32.31 -12.68
CA ASP A 392 -0.09 33.07 -13.86
C ASP A 392 -1.09 34.14 -14.31
N GLY A 393 -2.22 34.26 -13.61
CA GLY A 393 -3.27 35.24 -13.88
C GLY A 393 -4.03 35.00 -15.19
N LYS A 394 -3.92 33.84 -15.84
CA LYS A 394 -4.60 33.53 -17.11
C LYS A 394 -5.89 32.73 -16.92
N PRO A 395 -6.88 32.86 -17.83
CA PRO A 395 -8.04 31.99 -17.82
C PRO A 395 -7.64 30.52 -17.94
N TYR A 396 -8.30 29.64 -17.20
CA TYR A 396 -8.12 28.19 -17.36
C TYR A 396 -8.41 27.76 -18.81
N VAL A 397 -7.62 26.81 -19.33
CA VAL A 397 -7.91 26.13 -20.62
C VAL A 397 -9.31 25.49 -20.57
N GLY A 398 -10.14 25.74 -21.60
CA GLY A 398 -11.58 25.43 -21.57
C GLY A 398 -12.47 26.54 -20.99
N THR A 399 -11.88 27.56 -20.36
CA THR A 399 -12.52 28.54 -19.44
C THR A 399 -13.33 27.88 -18.32
N GLU A 400 -13.80 28.65 -17.33
CA GLU A 400 -14.83 28.28 -16.34
C GLU A 400 -14.86 26.79 -15.91
N HIS A 401 -14.16 26.44 -14.82
CA HIS A 401 -14.17 25.09 -14.22
C HIS A 401 -15.00 24.95 -12.92
N GLY A 402 -15.61 26.05 -12.44
CA GLY A 402 -16.35 26.09 -11.16
C GLY A 402 -17.42 25.00 -10.99
N LEU A 403 -17.22 24.10 -10.03
CA LEU A 403 -18.16 23.05 -9.57
C LEU A 403 -19.11 23.56 -8.47
N ASN A 404 -18.70 24.59 -7.72
CA ASN A 404 -19.50 25.32 -6.73
C ASN A 404 -19.98 24.50 -5.51
N PHE A 405 -19.16 23.58 -4.98
CA PHE A 405 -19.57 22.64 -3.92
C PHE A 405 -20.14 23.27 -2.64
N ASN A 406 -19.77 24.51 -2.30
CA ASN A 406 -20.29 25.23 -1.13
C ASN A 406 -21.80 25.49 -1.18
N ASN A 407 -22.42 25.48 -2.38
CA ASN A 407 -23.85 25.69 -2.55
C ASN A 407 -24.66 24.37 -2.56
N PHE A 408 -24.11 23.29 -2.04
CA PHE A 408 -24.76 21.98 -2.01
C PHE A 408 -25.41 21.69 -0.65
N LYS A 409 -26.58 21.04 -0.68
CA LYS A 409 -27.33 20.58 0.49
C LYS A 409 -27.59 19.08 0.42
N ILE A 410 -27.65 18.43 1.57
CA ILE A 410 -27.98 16.99 1.71
C ILE A 410 -29.35 16.72 1.07
N VAL A 411 -29.44 15.67 0.24
CA VAL A 411 -30.70 15.24 -0.41
C VAL A 411 -31.12 13.81 -0.10
N ASN A 412 -30.38 13.10 0.75
CA ASN A 412 -30.84 11.85 1.35
C ASN A 412 -31.48 12.10 2.71
N GLU A 413 -32.24 11.13 3.20
CA GLU A 413 -33.02 11.27 4.45
C GLU A 413 -32.16 11.01 5.69
N ASN A 414 -31.35 9.93 5.66
CA ASN A 414 -30.62 9.40 6.82
C ASN A 414 -29.12 9.15 6.53
N GLY A 415 -28.52 9.82 5.55
CA GLY A 415 -27.16 9.49 5.09
C GLY A 415 -26.01 9.98 5.98
N VAL A 416 -26.27 10.94 6.87
CA VAL A 416 -25.23 11.68 7.60
C VAL A 416 -25.61 11.82 9.09
N ASP A 417 -24.78 11.35 10.01
CA ASP A 417 -25.13 11.45 11.45
C ASP A 417 -25.12 12.91 11.93
N GLY A 418 -26.05 13.25 12.83
CA GLY A 418 -26.30 14.62 13.31
C GLY A 418 -26.95 15.56 12.28
N ALA A 419 -26.98 15.21 10.99
CA ALA A 419 -27.51 16.06 9.91
C ALA A 419 -28.75 15.47 9.23
N LYS A 420 -29.46 16.33 8.48
CA LYS A 420 -30.75 16.01 7.84
C LYS A 420 -30.82 16.54 6.43
N TYR A 421 -31.82 16.07 5.69
CA TYR A 421 -32.21 16.63 4.40
C TYR A 421 -32.29 18.17 4.44
N GLY A 422 -31.63 18.83 3.49
CA GLY A 422 -31.61 20.29 3.36
C GLY A 422 -30.53 21.03 4.18
N ASP A 423 -29.79 20.36 5.06
CA ASP A 423 -28.61 20.96 5.70
C ASP A 423 -27.47 21.16 4.66
N PRO A 424 -26.67 22.25 4.72
CA PRO A 424 -25.53 22.46 3.82
C PRO A 424 -24.40 21.46 4.05
N ILE A 425 -23.74 21.01 2.97
CA ILE A 425 -22.76 19.92 3.07
C ILE A 425 -21.33 20.40 3.45
N ILE A 426 -20.90 21.60 3.03
CA ILE A 426 -19.55 22.13 3.29
C ILE A 426 -19.55 23.37 4.20
N TYR A 427 -18.69 23.34 5.22
CA TYR A 427 -18.22 24.49 5.99
C TYR A 427 -16.94 25.04 5.32
N ASP A 428 -17.03 26.23 4.72
CA ASP A 428 -15.96 26.84 3.93
C ASP A 428 -14.85 27.55 4.74
N LYS A 429 -14.35 26.90 5.81
CA LYS A 429 -13.16 27.36 6.56
C LYS A 429 -11.95 27.66 5.67
N LEU A 430 -11.83 26.99 4.52
CA LEU A 430 -10.79 27.25 3.54
C LEU A 430 -10.98 28.61 2.86
N GLY A 431 -12.18 28.93 2.40
CA GLY A 431 -12.54 30.25 1.87
C GLY A 431 -12.44 31.37 2.89
N ASP A 432 -12.82 31.10 4.14
CA ASP A 432 -12.68 32.04 5.26
C ASP A 432 -11.20 32.45 5.45
N ARG A 433 -10.29 31.48 5.54
CA ARG A 433 -8.83 31.75 5.64
C ARG A 433 -8.19 32.33 4.37
N LEU A 434 -8.88 32.26 3.23
CA LEU A 434 -8.47 32.93 2.00
C LEU A 434 -8.98 34.38 1.93
N ASN A 435 -9.62 34.88 3.00
CA ASN A 435 -10.20 36.22 3.13
C ASN A 435 -11.19 36.55 2.00
N SER A 436 -12.04 35.59 1.64
CA SER A 436 -12.93 35.75 0.49
C SER A 436 -14.27 36.43 0.83
N GLU A 437 -14.58 37.53 0.16
CA GLU A 437 -15.86 38.26 0.31
C GLU A 437 -17.09 37.45 -0.14
N ASN A 438 -16.87 36.34 -0.85
CA ASN A 438 -17.91 35.42 -1.31
C ASN A 438 -17.98 34.12 -0.49
N GLY A 439 -17.44 34.11 0.73
CA GLY A 439 -17.81 33.09 1.72
C GLY A 439 -19.32 33.17 1.96
N LEU A 440 -20.08 32.22 1.41
CA LEU A 440 -21.54 32.20 1.60
C LEU A 440 -21.83 32.13 3.10
N ALA A 441 -22.74 32.99 3.60
CA ALA A 441 -23.14 33.05 5.01
C ALA A 441 -23.79 31.76 5.57
N ASN A 442 -23.83 30.69 4.78
CA ASN A 442 -24.16 29.34 5.21
C ASN A 442 -22.93 28.58 5.78
N SER A 443 -21.70 29.11 5.65
CA SER A 443 -20.45 28.41 6.00
C SER A 443 -20.46 27.87 7.44
N GLU A 444 -20.90 28.69 8.40
CA GLU A 444 -21.03 28.34 9.83
C GLU A 444 -21.96 27.14 10.12
N SER A 445 -22.75 26.69 9.13
CA SER A 445 -23.72 25.59 9.27
C SER A 445 -23.37 24.31 8.50
N GLY A 446 -22.28 24.31 7.71
CA GLY A 446 -21.92 23.17 6.86
C GLY A 446 -21.43 21.95 7.63
N VAL A 447 -21.79 20.74 7.19
CA VAL A 447 -21.58 19.50 7.97
C VAL A 447 -20.14 18.95 7.91
N PHE A 448 -19.40 19.14 6.80
CA PHE A 448 -17.99 18.72 6.67
C PHE A 448 -17.07 19.90 6.36
N SER A 449 -15.81 19.84 6.83
CA SER A 449 -14.87 20.95 6.63
C SER A 449 -14.27 20.94 5.22
N SER A 450 -14.27 22.09 4.54
CA SER A 450 -13.48 22.32 3.32
C SER A 450 -11.96 22.15 3.54
N ASP A 451 -11.50 22.35 4.78
CA ASP A 451 -10.10 22.14 5.20
C ASP A 451 -9.61 20.71 5.01
N ASP A 452 -10.54 19.76 5.02
CA ASP A 452 -10.23 18.34 4.95
C ASP A 452 -9.90 17.89 3.53
N PHE A 453 -10.06 18.73 2.50
CA PHE A 453 -9.84 18.37 1.10
C PHE A 453 -8.57 19.01 0.52
N ASN A 454 -7.39 18.40 0.74
CA ASN A 454 -6.13 18.95 0.24
C ASN A 454 -5.88 18.78 -1.27
N GLN A 455 -6.66 17.96 -1.98
CA GLN A 455 -6.43 17.69 -3.41
C GLN A 455 -7.72 17.48 -4.19
N ALA A 456 -7.75 17.98 -5.43
CA ALA A 456 -8.87 17.82 -6.36
C ALA A 456 -8.38 17.61 -7.79
N MET A 457 -9.02 16.71 -8.53
CA MET A 457 -8.88 16.55 -9.98
C MET A 457 -10.16 17.03 -10.66
N GLU A 458 -10.01 17.81 -11.74
CA GLU A 458 -11.10 18.51 -12.40
C GLU A 458 -11.02 18.33 -13.92
N PHE A 459 -12.19 18.08 -14.50
CA PHE A 459 -12.36 17.72 -15.89
C PHE A 459 -13.59 18.43 -16.46
N LYS A 460 -13.59 18.63 -17.77
CA LYS A 460 -14.68 19.29 -18.48
C LYS A 460 -14.91 18.59 -19.81
N SER A 461 -16.16 18.22 -20.08
CA SER A 461 -16.55 17.55 -21.31
C SER A 461 -16.34 18.48 -22.52
N GLN A 462 -16.38 17.92 -23.72
CA GLN A 462 -16.58 18.69 -24.95
C GLN A 462 -18.09 18.93 -25.16
N GLY A 463 -18.50 19.30 -26.38
CA GLY A 463 -19.90 19.48 -26.76
C GLY A 463 -20.41 20.94 -26.77
N GLU A 464 -21.35 21.21 -27.66
CA GLU A 464 -21.97 22.52 -27.90
C GLU A 464 -23.50 22.39 -27.99
N SER A 465 -24.25 23.31 -27.37
CA SER A 465 -25.69 23.41 -27.64
C SER A 465 -25.94 24.08 -28.98
N THR A 466 -26.70 23.42 -29.83
CA THR A 466 -27.22 23.98 -31.08
C THR A 466 -28.70 24.35 -31.00
N PHE A 467 -29.34 24.15 -29.83
CA PHE A 467 -30.78 24.32 -29.56
C PHE A 467 -31.74 23.60 -30.54
N ASN A 468 -31.23 22.70 -31.39
CA ASN A 468 -31.98 22.00 -32.42
C ASN A 468 -31.64 20.50 -32.37
N ILE A 469 -32.63 19.69 -32.00
CA ILE A 469 -32.52 18.24 -31.81
C ILE A 469 -32.05 17.47 -33.06
N PHE A 470 -32.28 18.01 -34.26
CA PHE A 470 -31.82 17.40 -35.53
C PHE A 470 -30.36 17.74 -35.87
N THR A 471 -29.74 18.65 -35.13
CA THR A 471 -28.35 19.08 -35.32
C THR A 471 -27.61 19.16 -33.99
N ASP A 472 -27.97 18.33 -33.01
CA ASP A 472 -27.28 18.32 -31.71
C ASP A 472 -25.78 18.02 -31.91
N ARG A 473 -24.94 18.74 -31.16
CA ARG A 473 -23.48 18.57 -31.12
C ARG A 473 -22.96 18.51 -29.69
N SER A 474 -23.83 18.16 -28.75
CA SER A 474 -23.49 17.68 -27.42
C SER A 474 -22.72 16.35 -27.48
N GLN A 475 -21.94 16.06 -26.45
CA GLN A 475 -21.06 14.89 -26.39
C GLN A 475 -21.70 13.78 -25.55
N HIS A 476 -22.10 12.67 -26.16
CA HIS A 476 -22.56 11.49 -25.44
C HIS A 476 -21.37 10.59 -25.04
N SER A 477 -20.84 10.82 -23.85
CA SER A 477 -19.69 10.09 -23.29
C SER A 477 -19.85 9.79 -21.79
N SER A 478 -19.22 8.71 -21.34
CA SER A 478 -19.09 8.34 -19.92
C SER A 478 -17.61 8.28 -19.54
N TYR A 479 -17.28 8.74 -18.33
CA TYR A 479 -15.90 8.89 -17.86
C TYR A 479 -15.68 8.01 -16.65
N VAL A 480 -14.96 6.90 -16.82
CA VAL A 480 -14.58 5.96 -15.76
C VAL A 480 -13.16 6.29 -15.32
N ILE A 481 -13.01 6.93 -14.16
CA ILE A 481 -11.72 7.30 -13.56
C ILE A 481 -11.37 6.25 -12.49
N SER A 482 -10.11 5.81 -12.43
CA SER A 482 -9.62 4.94 -11.36
C SER A 482 -8.19 5.30 -10.95
N PHE A 483 -7.91 5.17 -9.65
CA PHE A 483 -6.63 5.47 -9.04
C PHE A 483 -6.48 4.69 -7.72
N THR A 484 -5.26 4.63 -7.19
CA THR A 484 -4.98 4.03 -5.88
C THR A 484 -4.46 5.08 -4.90
N THR A 485 -5.03 5.08 -3.70
CA THR A 485 -4.64 5.92 -2.57
C THR A 485 -4.00 5.08 -1.46
N GLN A 486 -3.18 5.73 -0.64
CA GLN A 486 -2.87 5.34 0.73
C GLN A 486 -3.72 6.20 1.67
N HIS A 487 -4.43 5.57 2.59
CA HIS A 487 -5.10 6.15 3.75
C HIS A 487 -4.19 6.01 5.00
N THR A 488 -4.37 6.85 6.02
CA THR A 488 -3.81 6.62 7.36
C THR A 488 -4.88 6.82 8.43
N ASP A 489 -4.90 5.93 9.43
CA ASP A 489 -5.84 5.99 10.55
C ASP A 489 -5.52 7.20 11.46
N SER A 490 -4.26 7.67 11.46
CA SER A 490 -3.84 8.88 12.18
C SER A 490 -4.34 10.18 11.56
N ASP A 491 -4.31 10.29 10.23
CA ASP A 491 -4.76 11.50 9.55
C ASP A 491 -6.30 11.57 9.52
N GLU A 492 -7.00 10.42 9.43
CA GLU A 492 -8.46 10.33 9.54
C GLU A 492 -8.96 10.89 10.88
N VAL A 493 -8.33 10.46 11.99
CA VAL A 493 -8.62 11.01 13.33
C VAL A 493 -8.26 12.49 13.45
N GLY A 494 -7.27 12.95 12.66
CA GLY A 494 -6.83 14.34 12.59
C GLY A 494 -7.70 15.28 11.74
N LEU A 495 -8.67 14.76 10.97
CA LEU A 495 -9.55 15.58 10.14
C LEU A 495 -10.39 16.54 10.99
N ALA A 496 -10.70 17.72 10.46
CA ALA A 496 -11.46 18.73 11.16
C ALA A 496 -12.94 18.35 11.29
N THR A 497 -13.57 18.75 12.40
CA THR A 497 -15.04 18.70 12.50
C THR A 497 -15.67 19.88 11.76
N GLY A 498 -16.74 19.62 11.01
CA GLY A 498 -17.67 20.65 10.53
C GLY A 498 -18.63 21.09 11.64
N SER A 499 -19.82 21.54 11.26
CA SER A 499 -20.90 21.74 12.23
C SER A 499 -21.32 20.40 12.87
N LYS A 500 -21.91 20.47 14.07
CA LYS A 500 -22.46 19.31 14.79
C LYS A 500 -21.46 18.17 15.05
N ASN A 501 -20.18 18.49 15.21
CA ASN A 501 -19.08 17.55 15.51
C ASN A 501 -18.80 16.50 14.41
N GLN A 502 -19.36 16.66 13.21
CA GLN A 502 -19.29 15.66 12.14
C GLN A 502 -17.99 15.81 11.30
N GLN A 503 -17.49 14.70 10.77
CA GLN A 503 -16.16 14.52 10.17
C GLN A 503 -16.26 13.40 9.10
N PHE A 504 -15.64 13.58 7.92
CA PHE A 504 -15.74 12.63 6.79
C PHE A 504 -14.36 12.32 6.21
N SER A 505 -14.11 11.04 5.95
CA SER A 505 -12.93 10.51 5.25
C SER A 505 -13.37 9.83 3.94
N GLY A 506 -12.58 9.97 2.88
CA GLY A 506 -12.86 9.40 1.57
C GLY A 506 -12.90 10.45 0.47
N ILE A 507 -13.88 10.34 -0.43
CA ILE A 507 -13.94 11.13 -1.67
C ILE A 507 -15.24 11.90 -1.81
N SER A 508 -15.19 13.07 -2.44
CA SER A 508 -16.37 13.69 -3.07
C SER A 508 -16.22 13.62 -4.58
N ALA A 509 -17.30 13.31 -5.30
CA ALA A 509 -17.37 13.33 -6.75
C ALA A 509 -18.54 14.21 -7.19
N ASN A 510 -18.24 15.27 -7.94
CA ASN A 510 -19.15 16.38 -8.21
C ASN A 510 -19.35 16.60 -9.72
N ILE A 511 -20.54 17.06 -10.10
CA ILE A 511 -20.92 17.50 -11.45
C ILE A 511 -21.48 18.92 -11.40
N TYR A 512 -21.11 19.75 -12.37
CA TYR A 512 -21.86 20.95 -12.75
C TYR A 512 -22.05 21.00 -14.27
N SER A 513 -23.31 21.01 -14.74
CA SER A 513 -23.65 21.29 -16.13
C SER A 513 -24.87 22.19 -16.22
N ASP A 514 -24.74 23.33 -16.90
CA ASP A 514 -25.89 23.95 -17.53
C ASP A 514 -26.27 23.09 -18.76
N GLN A 515 -27.55 22.83 -18.94
CA GLN A 515 -28.15 22.14 -20.06
C GLN A 515 -29.35 22.96 -20.54
N ASN A 516 -29.10 23.85 -21.50
CA ASN A 516 -30.10 24.73 -22.11
C ASN A 516 -30.90 25.59 -21.09
N GLY A 517 -30.25 26.08 -20.04
CA GLY A 517 -30.85 26.86 -18.95
C GLY A 517 -31.28 26.03 -17.74
N TYR A 518 -31.02 24.72 -17.73
CA TYR A 518 -31.22 23.85 -16.57
C TYR A 518 -29.90 23.46 -15.91
N PHE A 519 -29.68 23.92 -14.67
CA PHE A 519 -28.49 23.59 -13.89
C PHE A 519 -28.60 22.21 -13.23
N ASN A 520 -27.72 21.31 -13.64
CA ASN A 520 -27.51 19.99 -13.06
C ASN A 520 -26.31 20.09 -12.12
N MET A 521 -26.55 19.95 -10.81
CA MET A 521 -25.53 20.11 -9.76
C MET A 521 -25.62 18.94 -8.80
N TYR A 522 -24.84 17.88 -9.06
CA TYR A 522 -24.88 16.60 -8.36
C TYR A 522 -23.57 16.35 -7.62
N SER A 523 -23.63 15.85 -6.39
CA SER A 523 -22.47 15.49 -5.56
C SER A 523 -22.75 14.18 -4.85
N ARG A 524 -21.81 13.24 -4.96
CA ARG A 524 -21.78 12.02 -4.16
C ARG A 524 -20.49 11.98 -3.35
N LEU A 525 -20.61 11.95 -2.02
CA LEU A 525 -19.49 11.70 -1.12
C LEU A 525 -19.52 10.23 -0.73
N TYR A 526 -18.37 9.56 -0.74
CA TYR A 526 -18.28 8.14 -0.44
C TYR A 526 -17.00 7.81 0.34
N GLY A 527 -17.16 7.04 1.42
CA GLY A 527 -16.07 6.68 2.31
C GLY A 527 -16.61 6.35 3.70
N GLU A 528 -16.07 7.04 4.70
CA GLU A 528 -16.36 6.84 6.12
C GLU A 528 -16.71 8.19 6.78
N GLN A 529 -17.58 8.15 7.78
CA GLN A 529 -17.96 9.31 8.59
C GLN A 529 -17.87 8.97 10.06
N ARG A 530 -17.67 9.99 10.90
CA ARG A 530 -17.69 9.79 12.34
C ARG A 530 -19.10 9.37 12.76
N ALA A 531 -19.19 8.24 13.46
CA ALA A 531 -20.47 7.74 13.94
C ALA A 531 -20.91 8.62 15.12
N LEU A 532 -22.05 9.30 14.97
CA LEU A 532 -22.65 10.13 16.02
C LEU A 532 -24.04 9.59 16.39
N ASP A 533 -24.55 9.95 17.56
CA ASP A 533 -25.96 9.79 17.89
C ASP A 533 -26.84 10.89 17.24
N ALA A 534 -28.14 10.83 17.52
CA ALA A 534 -29.13 11.77 16.98
C ALA A 534 -28.92 13.23 17.46
N ASP A 535 -28.22 13.44 18.57
CA ASP A 535 -27.90 14.76 19.12
C ASP A 535 -26.55 15.30 18.59
N GLY A 536 -25.83 14.52 17.79
CA GLY A 536 -24.53 14.88 17.22
C GLY A 536 -23.36 14.66 18.19
N VAL A 537 -23.50 13.77 19.17
CA VAL A 537 -22.41 13.37 20.07
C VAL A 537 -21.72 12.12 19.48
N PRO A 538 -20.38 12.08 19.39
CA PRO A 538 -19.67 10.90 18.89
C PRO A 538 -19.97 9.63 19.70
N LEU A 539 -20.33 8.56 19.00
CA LEU A 539 -20.50 7.25 19.60
C LEU A 539 -19.16 6.78 20.19
N LYS A 540 -19.27 5.92 21.21
CA LYS A 540 -18.13 5.30 21.87
C LYS A 540 -18.15 3.79 21.71
N ALA A 541 -16.97 3.19 21.57
CA ALA A 541 -16.82 1.77 21.27
C ALA A 541 -17.39 0.88 22.39
N GLU A 542 -17.18 1.25 23.65
CA GLU A 542 -17.66 0.52 24.83
C GLU A 542 -19.20 0.45 24.95
N ASN A 543 -19.91 1.36 24.30
CA ASN A 543 -21.38 1.42 24.32
C ASN A 543 -22.05 0.61 23.21
N ILE A 544 -21.30 0.21 22.16
CA ILE A 544 -21.87 -0.39 20.94
C ILE A 544 -21.26 -1.75 20.57
N ILE A 545 -19.97 -1.98 20.83
CA ILE A 545 -19.29 -3.25 20.53
C ILE A 545 -19.38 -4.17 21.75
N PRO A 546 -19.96 -5.38 21.65
CA PRO A 546 -20.04 -6.32 22.77
C PRO A 546 -18.67 -6.67 23.36
N ASN A 547 -18.58 -6.67 24.69
CA ASN A 547 -17.36 -7.02 25.45
C ASN A 547 -16.11 -6.18 25.09
N TRP A 548 -16.28 -4.93 24.61
CA TRP A 548 -15.17 -4.09 24.11
C TRP A 548 -14.00 -3.96 25.08
N ASP A 549 -14.27 -3.55 26.33
CA ASP A 549 -13.22 -3.30 27.32
C ASP A 549 -12.49 -4.59 27.73
N ASP A 550 -13.21 -5.72 27.85
CA ASP A 550 -12.62 -7.04 28.10
C ASP A 550 -11.70 -7.47 26.95
N ALA A 551 -12.16 -7.31 25.70
CA ALA A 551 -11.37 -7.62 24.51
C ALA A 551 -10.16 -6.69 24.38
N LYS A 552 -10.31 -5.40 24.67
CA LYS A 552 -9.24 -4.39 24.65
C LYS A 552 -8.18 -4.68 25.74
N ALA A 553 -8.61 -5.07 26.94
CA ALA A 553 -7.72 -5.49 28.02
C ALA A 553 -6.98 -6.80 27.68
N ALA A 554 -7.68 -7.81 27.15
CA ALA A 554 -7.10 -9.08 26.75
C ALA A 554 -6.08 -8.93 25.60
N ASN A 555 -6.41 -8.13 24.59
CA ASN A 555 -5.49 -7.81 23.49
C ASN A 555 -4.22 -7.10 24.00
N LYS A 556 -4.36 -6.18 24.97
CA LYS A 556 -3.20 -5.54 25.61
C LYS A 556 -2.34 -6.55 26.39
N ALA A 557 -2.95 -7.48 27.13
CA ALA A 557 -2.22 -8.51 27.86
C ALA A 557 -1.43 -9.46 26.93
N ILE A 558 -1.98 -9.75 25.74
CA ILE A 558 -1.29 -10.47 24.67
C ILE A 558 -0.11 -9.67 24.11
N ASP A 559 -0.27 -8.36 23.88
CA ASP A 559 0.84 -7.51 23.43
C ASP A 559 1.93 -7.36 24.49
N ASP A 560 1.58 -7.15 25.76
CA ASP A 560 2.56 -7.07 26.87
C ASP A 560 3.38 -8.38 26.96
N ALA A 561 2.72 -9.54 26.83
CA ALA A 561 3.39 -10.84 26.80
C ALA A 561 4.32 -10.99 25.57
N LEU A 562 3.85 -10.58 24.39
CA LEU A 562 4.64 -10.60 23.15
C LEU A 562 5.87 -9.71 23.23
N VAL A 563 5.74 -8.48 23.75
CA VAL A 563 6.85 -7.55 23.92
C VAL A 563 7.91 -8.12 24.87
N ASN A 564 7.49 -8.72 25.99
CA ASN A 564 8.38 -9.39 26.93
C ASN A 564 9.14 -10.55 26.28
N LYS A 565 8.44 -11.44 25.54
CA LYS A 565 9.07 -12.57 24.83
C LYS A 565 10.02 -12.11 23.71
N LYS A 566 9.68 -11.05 22.96
CA LYS A 566 10.59 -10.44 21.98
C LYS A 566 11.82 -9.84 22.66
N GLY A 567 11.69 -9.27 23.86
CA GLY A 567 12.81 -8.83 24.70
C GLY A 567 13.75 -10.00 25.03
N GLU A 568 13.21 -11.08 25.61
CA GLU A 568 13.94 -12.30 25.94
C GLU A 568 14.76 -12.83 24.74
N ILE A 569 14.10 -13.07 23.61
CA ILE A 569 14.74 -13.57 22.37
C ILE A 569 15.85 -12.64 21.88
N ASN A 570 15.62 -11.32 21.87
CA ASN A 570 16.62 -10.36 21.41
C ASN A 570 17.85 -10.31 22.33
N THR A 571 17.68 -10.46 23.65
CA THR A 571 18.80 -10.48 24.61
C THR A 571 19.64 -11.76 24.58
N ALA A 572 19.15 -12.86 24.01
CA ALA A 572 19.87 -14.13 23.98
C ALA A 572 21.20 -14.01 23.19
N THR A 573 22.32 -14.39 23.81
CA THR A 573 23.66 -14.27 23.20
C THR A 573 24.20 -15.57 22.61
N ASN A 574 23.46 -16.66 22.73
CA ASN A 574 23.85 -18.03 22.35
C ASN A 574 23.10 -18.56 21.10
N ILE A 575 22.33 -17.70 20.43
CA ILE A 575 21.64 -17.98 19.17
C ILE A 575 21.94 -16.88 18.15
N ASP A 576 21.90 -17.22 16.86
CA ASP A 576 22.13 -16.27 15.77
C ASP A 576 20.88 -15.46 15.42
N GLN A 577 21.03 -14.47 14.53
CA GLN A 577 19.93 -13.58 14.15
C GLN A 577 18.80 -14.32 13.42
N ALA A 578 19.12 -15.29 12.55
CA ALA A 578 18.09 -16.08 11.85
C ALA A 578 17.22 -16.89 12.84
N THR A 579 17.83 -17.45 13.88
CA THR A 579 17.11 -18.12 14.97
C THR A 579 16.24 -17.13 15.76
N LYS A 580 16.74 -15.92 16.04
CA LYS A 580 15.95 -14.86 16.69
C LYS A 580 14.76 -14.44 15.84
N ASP A 581 14.96 -14.20 14.56
CA ASP A 581 13.91 -13.77 13.63
C ASP A 581 12.81 -14.84 13.53
N ASN A 582 13.18 -16.13 13.49
CA ASN A 582 12.23 -17.25 13.51
C ASN A 582 11.45 -17.33 14.84
N LEU A 583 12.11 -17.24 16.01
CA LEU A 583 11.42 -17.27 17.30
C LEU A 583 10.53 -16.02 17.52
N ILE A 584 10.96 -14.85 17.03
CA ILE A 584 10.16 -13.62 17.01
C ILE A 584 8.94 -13.80 16.10
N LYS A 585 9.08 -14.49 14.97
CA LYS A 585 7.96 -14.89 14.12
C LYS A 585 7.00 -15.80 14.89
N GLU A 586 7.46 -16.94 15.43
CA GLU A 586 6.62 -17.88 16.18
C GLU A 586 5.83 -17.21 17.31
N ALA A 587 6.47 -16.33 18.10
CA ALA A 587 5.78 -15.58 19.14
C ALA A 587 4.71 -14.62 18.58
N THR A 588 4.96 -14.01 17.42
CA THR A 588 3.99 -13.11 16.76
C THR A 588 2.88 -13.91 16.04
N ASP A 589 3.12 -15.14 15.58
CA ASP A 589 2.08 -16.05 15.08
C ASP A 589 1.14 -16.43 16.23
N ALA A 590 1.70 -16.82 17.38
CA ALA A 590 0.94 -17.18 18.58
C ALA A 590 0.09 -16.01 19.11
N ALA A 591 0.65 -14.80 19.13
CA ALA A 591 -0.08 -13.59 19.50
C ALA A 591 -1.20 -13.26 18.48
N GLY A 592 -0.93 -13.37 17.18
CA GLY A 592 -1.95 -13.17 16.13
C GLY A 592 -3.11 -14.15 16.24
N ALA A 593 -2.83 -15.44 16.48
CA ALA A 593 -3.85 -16.45 16.70
C ALA A 593 -4.71 -16.16 17.94
N ALA A 594 -4.09 -15.69 19.04
CA ALA A 594 -4.80 -15.31 20.25
C ALA A 594 -5.71 -14.07 20.04
N LYS A 595 -5.21 -13.04 19.34
CA LYS A 595 -6.00 -11.85 18.99
C LYS A 595 -7.19 -12.19 18.08
N ASN A 596 -6.99 -13.08 17.10
CA ASN A 596 -8.08 -13.59 16.26
C ASN A 596 -9.13 -14.36 17.08
N ALA A 597 -8.70 -15.18 18.06
CA ALA A 597 -9.64 -15.87 18.95
C ALA A 597 -10.39 -14.92 19.89
N ILE A 598 -9.73 -13.86 20.41
CA ILE A 598 -10.39 -12.78 21.18
C ILE A 598 -11.43 -12.06 20.30
N GLY A 599 -11.09 -11.74 19.05
CA GLY A 599 -12.01 -11.08 18.10
C GLY A 599 -13.19 -11.94 17.61
N GLN A 600 -13.13 -13.26 17.82
CA GLN A 600 -14.22 -14.21 17.52
C GLN A 600 -15.04 -14.58 18.76
N ALA A 601 -14.60 -14.22 19.96
CA ALA A 601 -15.25 -14.58 21.21
C ALA A 601 -16.57 -13.81 21.40
N THR A 602 -17.61 -14.53 21.82
CA THR A 602 -18.95 -13.95 22.06
C THR A 602 -19.17 -13.57 23.52
N THR A 603 -18.36 -14.11 24.42
CA THR A 603 -18.46 -13.94 25.88
C THR A 603 -17.11 -13.59 26.51
N VAL A 604 -17.16 -12.91 27.67
CA VAL A 604 -15.97 -12.59 28.48
C VAL A 604 -15.18 -13.85 28.89
N ASP A 605 -15.87 -14.96 29.14
CA ASP A 605 -15.27 -16.27 29.42
C ASP A 605 -14.46 -16.84 28.24
N GLU A 606 -14.90 -16.59 27.00
CA GLU A 606 -14.17 -16.99 25.80
C GLU A 606 -12.97 -16.07 25.55
N ILE A 607 -13.14 -14.75 25.71
CA ILE A 607 -12.06 -13.75 25.66
C ILE A 607 -10.94 -14.14 26.64
N LYS A 608 -11.30 -14.46 27.88
CA LYS A 608 -10.34 -14.85 28.93
C LYS A 608 -9.62 -16.16 28.61
N LYS A 609 -10.33 -17.18 28.10
CA LYS A 609 -9.70 -18.45 27.66
C LYS A 609 -8.72 -18.21 26.51
N ALA A 610 -9.08 -17.35 25.54
CA ALA A 610 -8.21 -16.99 24.42
C ALA A 610 -6.97 -16.20 24.88
N GLN A 611 -7.13 -15.27 25.83
CA GLN A 611 -6.03 -14.56 26.49
C GLN A 611 -5.07 -15.55 27.20
N ASP A 612 -5.57 -16.37 28.12
CA ASP A 612 -4.76 -17.23 28.96
C ASP A 612 -4.02 -18.30 28.13
N TYR A 613 -4.67 -18.84 27.10
CA TYR A 613 -4.06 -19.76 26.13
C TYR A 613 -3.03 -19.06 25.24
N GLY A 614 -3.31 -17.84 24.78
CA GLY A 614 -2.40 -17.03 23.98
C GLY A 614 -1.11 -16.66 24.71
N ILE A 615 -1.22 -16.14 25.94
CA ILE A 615 -0.08 -15.85 26.82
C ILE A 615 0.74 -17.12 27.08
N THR A 616 0.06 -18.26 27.32
CA THR A 616 0.72 -19.56 27.49
C THR A 616 1.52 -19.96 26.24
N ASN A 617 0.95 -19.82 25.03
CA ASN A 617 1.63 -20.16 23.78
C ASN A 617 2.81 -19.23 23.47
N ILE A 618 2.66 -17.92 23.69
CA ILE A 618 3.77 -16.94 23.55
C ILE A 618 4.92 -17.30 24.49
N ASN A 619 4.62 -17.58 25.76
CA ASN A 619 5.64 -17.97 26.75
C ASN A 619 6.32 -19.30 26.44
N ASN A 620 5.58 -20.24 25.82
CA ASN A 620 6.08 -21.54 25.36
C ASN A 620 7.03 -21.46 24.16
N VAL A 621 7.20 -20.31 23.49
CA VAL A 621 8.28 -20.12 22.50
C VAL A 621 9.62 -20.19 23.22
N LYS A 622 10.34 -21.30 23.04
CA LYS A 622 11.56 -21.62 23.79
C LYS A 622 12.78 -20.98 23.15
N VAL A 623 13.35 -20.00 23.85
CA VAL A 623 14.73 -19.58 23.59
C VAL A 623 15.66 -20.76 23.97
N PRO A 624 16.53 -21.25 23.07
CA PRO A 624 17.53 -22.25 23.41
C PRO A 624 18.47 -21.72 24.50
N THR A 625 18.75 -22.50 25.55
CA THR A 625 19.51 -22.04 26.73
C THR A 625 20.91 -22.63 26.88
N SER A 626 21.32 -23.57 26.02
CA SER A 626 22.65 -24.21 26.09
C SER A 626 23.38 -24.18 24.75
N LEU A 627 24.71 -24.22 24.81
CA LEU A 627 25.57 -24.47 23.66
C LEU A 627 25.90 -25.97 23.52
N GLU A 628 25.19 -26.88 24.20
CA GLU A 628 25.75 -28.20 24.49
C GLU A 628 25.96 -29.08 23.25
N ALA A 629 25.07 -29.00 22.25
CA ALA A 629 25.28 -29.64 20.95
C ALA A 629 26.48 -29.05 20.19
N ALA A 630 26.70 -27.72 20.26
CA ALA A 630 27.84 -27.06 19.63
C ALA A 630 29.17 -27.39 20.35
N LYS A 631 29.15 -27.53 21.68
CA LYS A 631 30.30 -28.05 22.45
C LYS A 631 30.60 -29.48 22.06
N GLN A 632 29.61 -30.38 22.07
CA GLN A 632 29.80 -31.79 21.70
C GLN A 632 30.37 -31.95 20.29
N ALA A 633 29.85 -31.17 19.32
CA ALA A 633 30.40 -31.15 17.97
C ALA A 633 31.86 -30.64 17.92
N ALA A 634 32.18 -29.57 18.66
CA ALA A 634 33.54 -29.04 18.74
C ALA A 634 34.52 -30.02 19.41
N THR A 635 34.13 -30.62 20.53
CA THR A 635 34.90 -31.66 21.24
C THR A 635 35.17 -32.84 20.31
N LYS A 636 34.15 -33.37 19.62
CA LYS A 636 34.32 -34.50 18.70
C LYS A 636 35.29 -34.16 17.55
N VAL A 637 35.27 -32.94 17.02
CA VAL A 637 36.22 -32.50 15.98
C VAL A 637 37.66 -32.44 16.50
N VAL A 638 37.86 -32.10 17.78
CA VAL A 638 39.19 -32.17 18.43
C VAL A 638 39.61 -33.63 18.64
N GLU A 639 38.73 -34.49 19.15
CA GLU A 639 38.98 -35.93 19.34
C GLU A 639 39.33 -36.63 18.02
N ASP A 640 38.52 -36.44 16.96
CA ASP A 640 38.74 -36.99 15.63
C ASP A 640 40.10 -36.56 15.04
N ALA A 641 40.55 -35.33 15.33
CA ALA A 641 41.85 -34.81 14.88
C ALA A 641 43.03 -35.35 15.71
N VAL A 642 42.85 -35.49 17.02
CA VAL A 642 43.82 -36.10 17.95
C VAL A 642 44.13 -37.54 17.54
N ASP A 643 43.10 -38.34 17.31
CA ASP A 643 43.27 -39.75 16.95
C ASP A 643 43.92 -39.94 15.57
N GLN A 644 43.56 -39.10 14.58
CA GLN A 644 44.25 -39.09 13.28
C GLN A 644 45.73 -38.75 13.43
N GLN A 645 46.09 -37.73 14.23
CA GLN A 645 47.47 -37.32 14.43
C GLN A 645 48.28 -38.40 15.18
N LYS A 646 47.72 -39.01 16.23
CA LYS A 646 48.34 -40.14 16.95
C LYS A 646 48.53 -41.36 16.06
N ALA A 647 47.58 -41.66 15.17
CA ALA A 647 47.69 -42.75 14.22
C ALA A 647 48.83 -42.53 13.19
N LEU A 648 49.06 -41.29 12.77
CA LEU A 648 50.21 -40.93 11.92
C LEU A 648 51.54 -41.05 12.66
N ILE A 649 51.64 -40.53 13.89
CA ILE A 649 52.86 -40.62 14.74
C ILE A 649 53.22 -42.10 14.99
N THR A 650 52.23 -42.93 15.31
CA THR A 650 52.42 -44.36 15.59
C THR A 650 52.98 -45.11 14.36
N LYS A 651 52.47 -44.78 13.16
CA LYS A 651 52.90 -45.36 11.87
C LYS A 651 54.22 -44.80 11.31
N ALA A 652 54.83 -43.80 11.94
CA ALA A 652 56.09 -43.24 11.48
C ALA A 652 57.25 -44.24 11.70
N ASN A 653 57.84 -44.74 10.62
CA ASN A 653 58.95 -45.71 10.69
C ASN A 653 60.32 -45.08 10.98
N ASN A 654 60.38 -43.74 11.09
CA ASN A 654 61.59 -42.94 11.29
C ASN A 654 61.69 -42.32 12.69
N LEU A 655 60.87 -42.76 13.64
CA LEU A 655 60.85 -42.29 15.03
C LEU A 655 61.02 -43.48 15.97
N SER A 656 61.83 -43.34 17.02
CA SER A 656 61.89 -44.31 18.11
C SER A 656 60.61 -44.27 18.95
N ASP A 657 60.31 -45.36 19.68
CA ASP A 657 59.10 -45.46 20.50
C ASP A 657 59.03 -44.37 21.59
N LYS A 658 60.19 -43.93 22.10
CA LYS A 658 60.31 -42.83 23.06
C LYS A 658 59.94 -41.48 22.44
N GLU A 659 60.30 -41.24 21.18
CA GLU A 659 59.92 -40.03 20.44
C GLU A 659 58.43 -40.05 20.06
N LYS A 660 57.91 -41.22 19.65
CA LYS A 660 56.47 -41.41 19.40
C LYS A 660 55.64 -41.13 20.65
N GLN A 661 56.07 -41.66 21.80
CA GLN A 661 55.39 -41.42 23.08
C GLN A 661 55.44 -39.92 23.47
N ALA A 662 56.60 -39.26 23.33
CA ALA A 662 56.72 -37.83 23.62
C ALA A 662 55.82 -36.97 22.71
N LEU A 663 55.73 -37.29 21.42
CA LEU A 663 54.87 -36.59 20.47
C LEU A 663 53.38 -36.86 20.70
N ASN A 664 52.98 -38.09 21.02
CA ASN A 664 51.60 -38.41 21.39
C ASN A 664 51.16 -37.66 22.65
N ASN A 665 52.04 -37.57 23.66
CA ASN A 665 51.78 -36.76 24.86
C ASN A 665 51.60 -35.27 24.52
N GLN A 666 52.39 -34.71 23.60
CA GLN A 666 52.23 -33.33 23.14
C GLN A 666 50.91 -33.09 22.40
N VAL A 667 50.40 -34.09 21.67
CA VAL A 667 49.04 -34.04 21.09
C VAL A 667 47.97 -34.05 22.19
N ASP A 668 48.14 -34.87 23.23
CA ASP A 668 47.24 -34.90 24.40
C ASP A 668 47.33 -33.66 25.30
N GLU A 669 48.43 -32.90 25.25
CA GLU A 669 48.57 -31.61 25.92
C GLU A 669 47.99 -30.46 25.09
N ALA A 670 48.11 -30.52 23.76
CA ALA A 670 47.57 -29.50 22.84
C ALA A 670 46.06 -29.60 22.56
N ALA A 671 45.40 -30.66 23.07
CA ALA A 671 43.97 -30.91 22.93
C ALA A 671 43.13 -30.51 24.15
N LYS A 672 43.76 -29.92 25.18
CA LYS A 672 43.16 -29.50 26.45
C LYS A 672 43.11 -27.97 26.56
#